data_AF-B2HKB5-F1
#
_entry.id   AF-B2HKB5-F1
#
_cell.length_a   1.000
_cell.length_b   1.000
_cell.length_c   1.000
_cell.angle_alpha   90.00
_cell.angle_beta   90.00
_cell.angle_gamma   90.00
#
_symmetry.space_group_name_H-M   'P 1'
#
loop_
_entity.id
_entity.type
_entity.pdbx_description
1 polymer ?
#
loop_
_entity_poly.entity_id
_entity_poly.type
_entity_poly.pdbx_seq_one_letter_code
_entity_poly.pdbx_strand_id
1 'polypeptide(L)'
;MSYVMAVPEIIEAAAADLAAASQTTQIVAAAEDEVSAAIATVLSSHGQGYQVLSARALEFHTRLAQALSAGAGAYSGAEASSAGLLAAVNEPIAALTGRPLIGNGANGTPGLGTDGAPGGWLIGNGGAGGSGAAGSAGGAGGAAGLIGAGGAGGAGGSSTGGAGGTGGAGGAGGWLFGPGGVGGAGGSSSSAGGAGGVGGAGGLFGGGGLGGAGGAGVSASGGAGGAGGAGGALAGFLGAGGGDGGAGGSGVNHEGGAGGAGGAGGLIAGTGGNGGAGGTDAYSRGGAGGAGGDAGLLFGSGGAGGTGGTGGTDMSDSGGTGGAGGNAGLLFGSGGAGGAGGAAVALNDVGGAGGAGGNAGLFGNGGVGGVGGVGAGDGGAGGRAGLVIGNGGAGGAGGESFGFGAGVGGAGGNGGNGVLIGNGGNAGTGGTGLSTGSTGAGGISGLLLGLDGFNAPASTSALHNLQQQALGVINEPTQALTGRPLIGNGTPGAAGSGTDGTPGGWLLGDGGAGGSGAANTGASGGAGGAAGLLGTGGTGGAGARLAGGAGGTGGAGGAGGWLLGDGGGGGGGGSGGGGGASGGTGGTGGAGGLLSAGGAGGVGGAGFNDGGDGGAGGSGGLLGGLVGAGGGAGGNGGAGFGGTPGNGGAGGDAGLLGGPGGTGGAGGYNTSGPGGNGGSGGNAGTLFGSGGGGGNGGSGYSGIGGTGGTGGSAGLVFSDAGAGGFGGFGSTAGGTGGTGGNAVLLGGGGAGGAGGISFTGAGGQGGAGGTGGQLSGNGGSGGTGGEGDYVGGADSGGAGGTGGNAGLTGDGGNGGNGGSGGTPGSPGGGGTGGALIGQDGLDGSP
;
A
#
# COMPACT_ATOMS: atom_id res chain seq x y z
N MET A 1 -15.75 -5.90 -42.28
CA MET A 1 -15.97 -7.30 -42.69
C MET A 1 -17.46 -7.59 -42.53
N SER A 2 -18.15 -8.01 -43.59
CA SER A 2 -19.60 -8.19 -43.62
C SER A 2 -20.04 -9.40 -42.78
N TYR A 3 -20.70 -9.15 -41.66
CA TYR A 3 -21.43 -10.20 -40.93
C TYR A 3 -22.85 -10.31 -41.48
N VAL A 4 -22.95 -10.84 -42.71
CA VAL A 4 -24.21 -11.36 -43.27
C VAL A 4 -23.93 -12.78 -43.73
N MET A 5 -23.75 -13.69 -42.78
CA MET A 5 -23.98 -15.10 -43.01
C MET A 5 -25.45 -15.36 -42.69
N ALA A 6 -26.29 -15.44 -43.72
CA ALA A 6 -27.52 -16.21 -43.61
C ALA A 6 -27.11 -17.68 -43.45
N VAL A 7 -27.26 -18.22 -42.25
CA VAL A 7 -26.80 -19.58 -41.90
C VAL A 7 -27.81 -20.63 -42.42
N PRO A 8 -27.34 -21.80 -42.92
CA PRO A 8 -28.17 -22.95 -43.30
C PRO A 8 -29.24 -23.37 -42.28
N GLU A 9 -29.06 -23.06 -40.99
CA GLU A 9 -30.00 -23.35 -39.91
C GLU A 9 -31.37 -22.65 -40.07
N ILE A 10 -31.45 -21.48 -40.71
CA ILE A 10 -32.76 -20.82 -40.97
C ILE A 10 -33.58 -21.62 -41.99
N ILE A 11 -32.92 -22.27 -42.95
CA ILE A 11 -33.57 -23.08 -43.99
C ILE A 11 -34.04 -24.42 -43.41
N GLU A 12 -33.24 -25.06 -42.55
CA GLU A 12 -33.66 -26.29 -41.85
C GLU A 12 -34.78 -26.01 -40.83
N ALA A 13 -34.72 -24.90 -40.09
CA ALA A 13 -35.81 -24.49 -39.19
C ALA A 13 -37.10 -24.18 -39.96
N ALA A 14 -37.01 -23.45 -41.09
CA ALA A 14 -38.17 -23.17 -41.94
C ALA A 14 -38.78 -24.45 -42.55
N ALA A 15 -37.95 -25.45 -42.90
CA ALA A 15 -38.43 -26.74 -43.40
C ALA A 15 -39.10 -27.58 -42.29
N ALA A 16 -38.56 -27.57 -41.08
CA ALA A 16 -39.16 -28.23 -39.91
C ALA A 16 -40.49 -27.57 -39.50
N ASP A 17 -40.56 -26.24 -39.51
CA ASP A 17 -41.77 -25.47 -39.21
C ASP A 17 -42.88 -25.72 -40.25
N LEU A 18 -42.52 -25.85 -41.54
CA LEU A 18 -43.46 -26.19 -42.61
C LEU A 18 -44.02 -27.62 -42.47
N ALA A 19 -43.18 -28.58 -42.07
CA ALA A 19 -43.61 -29.94 -41.78
C ALA A 19 -44.55 -30.01 -40.56
N ALA A 20 -44.22 -29.27 -39.49
CA ALA A 20 -45.07 -29.16 -38.30
C ALA A 20 -46.39 -28.43 -38.59
N ALA A 21 -46.39 -27.42 -39.47
CA ALA A 21 -47.61 -26.75 -39.94
C ALA A 21 -48.57 -27.73 -40.61
N SER A 22 -48.08 -28.55 -41.54
CA SER A 22 -48.90 -29.55 -42.22
C SER A 22 -49.55 -30.54 -41.25
N GLN A 23 -48.83 -30.97 -40.20
CA GLN A 23 -49.33 -31.96 -39.23
C GLN A 23 -50.33 -31.37 -38.23
N THR A 24 -50.24 -30.07 -37.94
CA THR A 24 -51.07 -29.40 -36.92
C THR A 24 -52.29 -28.68 -37.50
N THR A 25 -52.30 -28.38 -38.80
CA THR A 25 -53.43 -27.68 -39.46
C THR A 25 -54.32 -28.58 -40.32
N GLN A 26 -53.93 -29.84 -40.53
CA GLN A 26 -54.68 -30.81 -41.36
C GLN A 26 -55.09 -32.04 -40.53
N ILE A 27 -55.54 -31.82 -39.29
CA ILE A 27 -55.99 -32.92 -38.44
C ILE A 27 -57.32 -33.44 -38.97
N VAL A 28 -57.37 -34.74 -39.27
CA VAL A 28 -58.56 -35.43 -39.77
C VAL A 28 -59.35 -36.01 -38.59
N ALA A 29 -60.68 -36.08 -38.73
CA ALA A 29 -61.54 -36.70 -37.73
C ALA A 29 -61.18 -38.19 -37.54
N ALA A 30 -61.09 -38.64 -36.29
CA ALA A 30 -60.72 -40.03 -35.96
C ALA A 30 -61.83 -41.06 -36.28
N ALA A 31 -63.08 -40.60 -36.38
CA ALA A 31 -64.26 -41.35 -36.80
C ALA A 31 -65.27 -40.41 -37.49
N GLU A 32 -66.31 -40.97 -38.12
CA GLU A 32 -67.31 -40.21 -38.90
C GLU A 32 -68.32 -39.41 -38.05
N ASP A 33 -68.12 -39.32 -36.73
CA ASP A 33 -69.02 -38.63 -35.81
C ASP A 33 -68.76 -37.10 -35.73
N GLU A 34 -69.81 -36.34 -35.40
CA GLU A 34 -69.77 -34.88 -35.35
C GLU A 34 -68.83 -34.34 -34.25
N VAL A 35 -68.57 -35.10 -33.19
CA VAL A 35 -67.65 -34.69 -32.11
C VAL A 35 -66.21 -34.79 -32.59
N SER A 36 -65.84 -35.88 -33.27
CA SER A 36 -64.53 -36.04 -33.91
C SER A 36 -64.28 -34.97 -34.98
N ALA A 37 -65.30 -34.59 -35.76
CA ALA A 37 -65.20 -33.52 -36.75
C ALA A 37 -65.03 -32.12 -36.09
N ALA A 38 -65.75 -31.84 -35.01
CA ALA A 38 -65.64 -30.59 -34.27
C ALA A 38 -64.27 -30.44 -33.58
N ILE A 39 -63.75 -31.51 -32.98
CA ILE A 39 -62.43 -31.54 -32.34
C ILE A 39 -61.32 -31.33 -33.39
N ALA A 40 -61.38 -32.02 -34.53
CA ALA A 40 -60.45 -31.84 -35.64
C ALA A 40 -60.44 -30.38 -36.16
N THR A 41 -61.62 -29.75 -36.23
CA THR A 41 -61.76 -28.33 -36.62
C THR A 41 -61.14 -27.38 -35.60
N VAL A 42 -61.40 -27.57 -34.30
CA VAL A 42 -60.82 -26.75 -33.23
C VAL A 42 -59.29 -26.88 -33.23
N LEU A 43 -58.77 -28.10 -33.26
CA LEU A 43 -57.32 -28.36 -33.27
C LEU A 43 -56.66 -27.77 -34.52
N SER A 44 -57.26 -27.94 -35.70
CA SER A 44 -56.75 -27.35 -36.95
C SER A 44 -56.77 -25.81 -36.91
N SER A 45 -57.81 -25.20 -36.32
CA SER A 45 -57.90 -23.74 -36.14
C SER A 45 -56.87 -23.21 -35.13
N HIS A 46 -56.59 -23.96 -34.07
CA HIS A 46 -55.55 -23.63 -33.09
C HIS A 46 -54.16 -23.74 -33.72
N GLY A 47 -53.91 -24.78 -34.51
CA GLY A 47 -52.71 -24.93 -35.32
C GLY A 47 -52.49 -23.74 -36.25
N GLN A 48 -53.54 -23.28 -36.95
CA GLN A 48 -53.48 -22.08 -37.79
C GLN A 48 -53.16 -20.81 -36.98
N GLY A 49 -53.75 -20.64 -35.80
CA GLY A 49 -53.45 -19.53 -34.89
C GLY A 49 -51.99 -19.52 -34.42
N TYR A 50 -51.43 -20.69 -34.10
CA TYR A 50 -50.03 -20.85 -33.74
C TYR A 50 -49.10 -20.47 -34.90
N GLN A 51 -49.41 -20.90 -36.13
CA GLN A 51 -48.64 -20.53 -37.32
C GLN A 51 -48.60 -19.02 -37.55
N VAL A 52 -49.73 -18.32 -37.38
CA VAL A 52 -49.79 -16.85 -37.48
C VAL A 52 -48.96 -16.16 -36.40
N LEU A 53 -48.97 -16.68 -35.16
CA LEU A 53 -48.17 -16.13 -34.07
C LEU A 53 -46.67 -16.37 -34.27
N SER A 54 -46.27 -17.57 -34.70
CA SER A 54 -44.88 -17.92 -35.01
C SER A 54 -44.31 -17.07 -36.14
N ALA A 55 -45.10 -16.83 -37.20
CA ALA A 55 -44.71 -15.93 -38.29
C ALA A 55 -44.47 -14.49 -37.79
N ARG A 56 -45.35 -13.97 -36.90
CA ARG A 56 -45.17 -12.65 -36.28
C ARG A 56 -43.97 -12.59 -35.33
N ALA A 57 -43.69 -13.67 -34.60
CA ALA A 57 -42.54 -13.77 -33.72
C ALA A 57 -41.22 -13.78 -34.52
N LEU A 58 -41.18 -14.49 -35.65
CA LEU A 58 -40.03 -14.49 -36.56
C LEU A 58 -39.80 -13.11 -37.19
N GLU A 59 -40.86 -12.42 -37.58
CA GLU A 59 -40.78 -11.05 -38.11
C GLU A 59 -40.28 -10.07 -37.04
N PHE A 60 -40.76 -10.18 -35.80
CA PHE A 60 -40.24 -9.43 -34.67
C PHE A 60 -38.76 -9.72 -34.42
N HIS A 61 -38.37 -10.99 -34.37
CA HIS A 61 -36.97 -11.41 -34.19
C HIS A 61 -36.06 -10.82 -35.29
N THR A 62 -36.51 -10.88 -36.54
CA THR A 62 -35.78 -10.33 -37.69
C THR A 62 -35.59 -8.82 -37.57
N ARG A 63 -36.65 -8.07 -37.22
CA ARG A 63 -36.57 -6.62 -37.02
C ARG A 63 -35.70 -6.25 -35.82
N LEU A 64 -35.75 -7.04 -34.75
CA LEU A 64 -34.91 -6.85 -33.56
C LEU A 64 -33.43 -7.05 -33.90
N ALA A 65 -33.09 -8.13 -34.60
CA ALA A 65 -31.72 -8.38 -35.05
C ALA A 65 -31.19 -7.29 -35.99
N GLN A 66 -32.04 -6.82 -36.92
CA GLN A 66 -31.73 -5.70 -37.80
C GLN A 66 -31.51 -4.39 -37.03
N ALA A 67 -32.37 -4.08 -36.05
CA ALA A 67 -32.22 -2.89 -35.22
C ALA A 67 -30.97 -2.95 -34.35
N LEU A 68 -30.62 -4.11 -33.79
CA LEU A 68 -29.36 -4.31 -33.04
C LEU A 68 -28.14 -4.08 -33.93
N SER A 69 -28.12 -4.66 -35.14
CA SER A 69 -27.00 -4.46 -36.09
C SER A 69 -26.88 -3.02 -36.57
N ALA A 70 -28.00 -2.35 -36.85
CA ALA A 70 -28.00 -0.94 -37.24
C ALA A 70 -27.53 -0.04 -36.09
N GLY A 71 -27.95 -0.33 -34.86
CA GLY A 71 -27.45 0.31 -33.65
C GLY A 71 -25.93 0.14 -33.51
N ALA A 72 -25.43 -1.10 -33.56
CA ALA A 72 -24.00 -1.40 -33.47
C ALA A 72 -23.17 -0.68 -34.55
N GLY A 73 -23.67 -0.64 -35.79
CA GLY A 73 -23.02 0.09 -36.89
C GLY A 73 -22.99 1.61 -36.70
N ALA A 74 -24.04 2.20 -36.14
CA ALA A 74 -24.07 3.63 -35.82
C ALA A 74 -23.06 3.99 -34.73
N TYR A 75 -22.91 3.17 -33.69
CA TYR A 75 -21.90 3.35 -32.63
C TYR A 75 -20.47 3.20 -33.18
N SER A 76 -20.19 2.12 -33.93
CA SER A 76 -18.89 1.91 -34.59
C SER A 76 -18.52 3.05 -35.55
N GLY A 77 -19.49 3.58 -36.30
CA GLY A 77 -19.26 4.71 -37.21
C GLY A 77 -18.96 6.02 -36.47
N ALA A 78 -19.60 6.25 -35.33
CA ALA A 78 -19.31 7.40 -34.48
C ALA A 78 -17.91 7.32 -33.86
N GLU A 79 -17.47 6.14 -33.40
CA GLU A 79 -16.11 5.89 -32.90
C GLU A 79 -15.05 6.16 -33.96
N ALA A 80 -15.24 5.64 -35.18
CA ALA A 80 -14.32 5.85 -36.30
C ALA A 80 -14.18 7.33 -36.69
N SER A 81 -15.28 8.09 -36.68
CA SER A 81 -15.24 9.54 -36.95
C SER A 81 -14.53 10.32 -35.86
N SER A 82 -14.71 9.91 -34.60
CA SER A 82 -14.08 10.54 -33.43
C SER A 82 -12.57 10.28 -33.41
N ALA A 83 -12.14 9.05 -33.71
CA ALA A 83 -10.73 8.69 -33.88
C ALA A 83 -10.05 9.48 -35.01
N GLY A 84 -10.75 9.68 -36.15
CA GLY A 84 -10.26 10.50 -37.26
C GLY A 84 -10.05 11.98 -36.90
N LEU A 85 -10.89 12.55 -36.03
CA LEU A 85 -10.72 13.92 -35.55
C LEU A 85 -9.50 14.06 -34.63
N LEU A 86 -9.29 13.11 -33.70
CA LEU A 86 -8.11 13.08 -32.83
C LEU A 86 -6.81 12.96 -33.64
N ALA A 87 -6.79 12.12 -34.67
CA ALA A 87 -5.67 12.02 -35.59
C ALA A 87 -5.38 13.36 -36.28
N ALA A 88 -6.40 14.05 -36.80
CA ALA A 88 -6.25 15.36 -37.45
C ALA A 88 -5.74 16.46 -36.49
N VAL A 89 -6.06 16.38 -35.19
CA VAL A 89 -5.51 17.28 -34.16
C VAL A 89 -4.04 16.98 -33.88
N ASN A 90 -3.67 15.69 -33.84
CA ASN A 90 -2.31 15.27 -33.51
C ASN A 90 -1.32 15.45 -34.66
N GLU A 91 -1.73 15.21 -35.91
CA GLU A 91 -0.83 15.21 -37.07
C GLU A 91 0.02 16.48 -37.21
N PRO A 92 -0.52 17.71 -37.11
CA PRO A 92 0.29 18.92 -37.24
C PRO A 92 1.37 19.05 -36.16
N ILE A 93 1.04 18.67 -34.92
CA ILE A 93 1.96 18.77 -33.77
C ILE A 93 3.00 17.65 -33.81
N ALA A 94 2.58 16.43 -34.16
CA ALA A 94 3.47 15.29 -34.34
C ALA A 94 4.46 15.53 -35.49
N ALA A 95 4.01 16.10 -36.62
CA ALA A 95 4.89 16.45 -37.73
C ALA A 95 5.90 17.54 -37.37
N LEU A 96 5.51 18.51 -36.52
CA LEU A 96 6.38 19.62 -36.12
C LEU A 96 7.36 19.25 -35.00
N THR A 97 6.94 18.41 -34.05
CA THR A 97 7.69 18.17 -32.80
C THR A 97 8.15 16.72 -32.61
N GLY A 98 7.69 15.79 -33.45
CA GLY A 98 7.92 14.35 -33.30
C GLY A 98 7.08 13.71 -32.19
N ARG A 99 6.16 14.45 -31.56
CA ARG A 99 5.39 14.03 -30.39
C ARG A 99 3.93 14.48 -30.51
N PRO A 100 2.93 13.63 -30.23
CA PRO A 100 1.53 14.00 -30.35
C PRO A 100 1.13 15.05 -29.32
N LEU A 101 0.01 15.73 -29.55
CA LEU A 101 -0.58 16.62 -28.56
C LEU A 101 -1.33 15.82 -27.48
N ILE A 102 -2.08 14.79 -27.89
CA ILE A 102 -2.90 13.92 -27.06
C ILE A 102 -2.55 12.45 -27.33
N GLY A 103 -2.27 11.68 -26.29
CA GLY A 103 -2.02 10.24 -26.36
C GLY A 103 -0.89 9.82 -25.44
N ASN A 104 -0.89 8.56 -25.01
CA ASN A 104 0.16 8.04 -24.15
C ASN A 104 1.47 7.80 -24.89
N GLY A 105 2.56 7.76 -24.12
CA GLY A 105 3.86 7.32 -24.61
C GLY A 105 3.86 5.82 -24.84
N ALA A 106 4.59 5.37 -25.87
CA ALA A 106 4.83 3.96 -26.12
C ALA A 106 5.64 3.33 -24.98
N ASN A 107 5.26 2.11 -24.57
CA ASN A 107 6.06 1.34 -23.64
C ASN A 107 7.41 0.96 -24.28
N GLY A 108 8.45 0.90 -23.47
CA GLY A 108 9.74 0.36 -23.85
C GLY A 108 9.64 -1.15 -24.11
N THR A 109 10.50 -1.64 -25.00
CA THR A 109 10.60 -3.05 -25.39
C THR A 109 11.11 -3.91 -24.21
N PRO A 110 10.36 -4.96 -23.82
CA PRO A 110 10.76 -5.92 -22.79
C PRO A 110 12.05 -6.64 -23.14
N GLY A 111 12.83 -6.99 -22.12
CA GLY A 111 14.10 -7.67 -22.25
C GLY A 111 15.24 -6.85 -22.84
N LEU A 112 15.04 -5.57 -23.18
CA LEU A 112 16.11 -4.67 -23.67
C LEU A 112 16.44 -3.53 -22.71
N GLY A 113 15.62 -3.31 -21.68
CA GLY A 113 15.77 -2.18 -20.76
C GLY A 113 15.61 -0.82 -21.44
N THR A 114 14.86 -0.75 -22.55
CA THR A 114 14.64 0.53 -23.24
C THR A 114 13.65 1.39 -22.46
N ASP A 115 13.91 2.68 -22.40
CA ASP A 115 13.02 3.63 -21.74
C ASP A 115 11.65 3.72 -22.42
N GLY A 116 10.63 4.02 -21.63
CA GLY A 116 9.31 4.40 -22.14
C GLY A 116 9.36 5.76 -22.83
N ALA A 117 8.61 5.90 -23.92
CA ALA A 117 8.49 7.17 -24.62
C ALA A 117 7.67 8.17 -23.78
N PRO A 118 7.90 9.48 -23.94
CA PRO A 118 7.09 10.48 -23.27
C PRO A 118 5.65 10.50 -23.80
N GLY A 119 4.68 10.83 -22.94
CA GLY A 119 3.25 11.02 -23.30
C GLY A 119 3.02 12.21 -24.23
N GLY A 120 1.80 12.53 -24.65
CA GLY A 120 1.51 13.71 -25.49
C GLY A 120 1.87 15.02 -24.80
N TRP A 121 1.97 16.13 -25.54
CA TRP A 121 2.32 17.43 -24.95
C TRP A 121 1.26 17.96 -23.97
N LEU A 122 -0.03 17.74 -24.26
CA LEU A 122 -1.14 18.29 -23.49
C LEU A 122 -1.75 17.24 -22.56
N ILE A 123 -2.22 16.13 -23.11
CA ILE A 123 -2.77 14.99 -22.37
C ILE A 123 -2.00 13.76 -22.79
N GLY A 124 -1.50 13.00 -21.82
CA GLY A 124 -0.90 11.71 -22.08
C GLY A 124 -0.02 11.24 -20.94
N ASN A 125 -0.23 9.98 -20.57
CA ASN A 125 0.66 9.30 -19.63
C ASN A 125 2.00 9.00 -20.31
N GLY A 126 3.07 8.94 -19.52
CA GLY A 126 4.32 8.38 -20.00
C GLY A 126 4.20 6.88 -20.29
N GLY A 127 4.95 6.39 -21.28
CA GLY A 127 5.04 4.96 -21.54
C GLY A 127 5.80 4.22 -20.43
N ALA A 128 5.44 2.98 -20.15
CA ALA A 128 6.19 2.16 -19.19
C ALA A 128 7.59 1.84 -19.73
N GLY A 129 8.59 1.71 -18.85
CA GLY A 129 9.91 1.24 -19.22
C GLY A 129 9.90 -0.25 -19.60
N GLY A 130 10.75 -0.64 -20.55
CA GLY A 130 10.95 -2.04 -20.91
C GLY A 130 11.73 -2.78 -19.81
N SER A 131 11.40 -4.04 -19.55
CA SER A 131 12.20 -4.86 -18.63
C SER A 131 13.62 -5.05 -19.14
N GLY A 132 14.60 -5.21 -18.24
CA GLY A 132 15.99 -5.44 -18.59
C GLY A 132 16.24 -6.84 -19.16
N ALA A 133 17.27 -6.98 -20.00
CA ALA A 133 17.86 -8.28 -20.31
C ALA A 133 18.43 -8.93 -19.03
N ALA A 134 18.77 -10.22 -19.08
CA ALA A 134 19.36 -10.89 -17.93
C ALA A 134 20.52 -10.10 -17.28
N GLY A 135 20.42 -9.80 -15.99
CA GLY A 135 21.37 -9.01 -15.19
C GLY A 135 21.48 -7.52 -15.56
N SER A 136 20.68 -7.03 -16.52
CA SER A 136 20.69 -5.65 -17.00
C SER A 136 19.56 -4.85 -16.38
N ALA A 137 19.76 -3.54 -16.23
CA ALA A 137 18.74 -2.66 -15.67
C ALA A 137 17.48 -2.60 -16.54
N GLY A 138 16.33 -2.36 -15.90
CA GLY A 138 15.11 -1.99 -16.59
C GLY A 138 15.18 -0.55 -17.10
N GLY A 139 14.42 -0.27 -18.16
CA GLY A 139 14.31 1.08 -18.74
C GLY A 139 13.53 2.01 -17.83
N ALA A 140 13.84 3.29 -17.86
CA ALA A 140 13.06 4.29 -17.15
C ALA A 140 11.66 4.44 -17.76
N GLY A 141 10.68 4.80 -16.94
CA GLY A 141 9.37 5.22 -17.42
C GLY A 141 9.45 6.57 -18.14
N GLY A 142 8.61 6.73 -19.16
CA GLY A 142 8.51 7.98 -19.90
C GLY A 142 7.90 9.10 -19.04
N ALA A 143 8.30 10.35 -19.28
CA ALA A 143 7.64 11.49 -18.65
C ALA A 143 6.28 11.77 -19.29
N ALA A 144 5.32 12.25 -18.51
CA ALA A 144 4.03 12.71 -19.02
C ALA A 144 4.11 14.08 -19.72
N GLY A 145 2.96 14.55 -20.22
CA GLY A 145 2.76 15.87 -20.82
C GLY A 145 2.55 17.00 -19.82
N LEU A 146 1.61 17.90 -20.14
CA LEU A 146 1.07 18.87 -19.20
C LEU A 146 0.18 18.19 -18.15
N ILE A 147 -0.67 17.27 -18.62
CA ILE A 147 -1.60 16.46 -17.82
C ILE A 147 -1.34 14.99 -18.10
N GLY A 148 -1.02 14.21 -17.07
CA GLY A 148 -0.88 12.77 -17.16
C GLY A 148 0.04 12.20 -16.09
N ALA A 149 -0.07 10.89 -15.85
CA ALA A 149 0.81 10.17 -14.96
C ALA A 149 2.14 9.82 -15.64
N GLY A 150 3.24 9.91 -14.89
CA GLY A 150 4.52 9.39 -15.36
C GLY A 150 4.44 7.88 -15.62
N GLY A 151 5.18 7.40 -16.61
CA GLY A 151 5.23 5.97 -16.93
C GLY A 151 5.89 5.17 -15.81
N ALA A 152 5.43 3.94 -15.58
CA ALA A 152 6.10 3.02 -14.66
C ALA A 152 7.51 2.69 -15.16
N GLY A 153 8.49 2.53 -14.26
CA GLY A 153 9.81 2.00 -14.60
C GLY A 153 9.75 0.51 -14.96
N GLY A 154 10.61 0.09 -15.88
CA GLY A 154 10.74 -1.32 -16.27
C GLY A 154 11.41 -2.15 -15.18
N ALA A 155 11.03 -3.42 -15.04
CA ALA A 155 11.69 -4.34 -14.12
C ALA A 155 13.16 -4.60 -14.53
N GLY A 156 14.07 -4.74 -13.57
CA GLY A 156 15.42 -5.22 -13.83
C GLY A 156 15.42 -6.69 -14.25
N GLY A 157 16.31 -7.09 -15.15
CA GLY A 157 16.36 -8.48 -15.60
C GLY A 157 17.10 -9.38 -14.62
N SER A 158 16.62 -10.60 -14.40
CA SER A 158 17.27 -11.53 -13.48
C SER A 158 18.58 -12.10 -14.02
N SER A 159 19.44 -12.58 -13.14
CA SER A 159 20.78 -13.08 -13.51
C SER A 159 21.13 -14.37 -12.79
N THR A 160 21.71 -15.34 -13.50
CA THR A 160 22.23 -16.60 -12.92
C THR A 160 23.75 -16.60 -12.71
N GLY A 161 24.46 -15.62 -13.27
CA GLY A 161 25.93 -15.53 -13.24
C GLY A 161 26.49 -14.25 -12.60
N GLY A 162 25.62 -13.38 -12.08
CA GLY A 162 25.99 -12.11 -11.45
C GLY A 162 24.81 -11.49 -10.69
N ALA A 163 24.94 -10.24 -10.27
CA ALA A 163 23.83 -9.53 -9.63
C ALA A 163 22.63 -9.36 -10.57
N GLY A 164 21.44 -9.23 -9.97
CA GLY A 164 20.23 -8.89 -10.71
C GLY A 164 20.29 -7.46 -11.23
N GLY A 165 19.63 -7.20 -12.35
CA GLY A 165 19.51 -5.86 -12.91
C GLY A 165 18.74 -4.94 -11.98
N THR A 166 19.09 -3.66 -11.93
CA THR A 166 18.29 -2.68 -11.17
C THR A 166 16.97 -2.38 -11.87
N GLY A 167 15.92 -2.08 -11.12
CA GLY A 167 14.68 -1.58 -11.67
C GLY A 167 14.86 -0.19 -12.28
N GLY A 168 14.14 0.10 -13.36
CA GLY A 168 14.13 1.40 -14.00
C GLY A 168 13.42 2.45 -13.15
N ALA A 169 13.84 3.70 -13.23
CA ALA A 169 13.17 4.79 -12.53
C ALA A 169 11.76 5.02 -13.10
N GLY A 170 10.81 5.44 -12.25
CA GLY A 170 9.52 5.94 -12.71
C GLY A 170 9.65 7.28 -13.44
N GLY A 171 8.80 7.50 -14.44
CA GLY A 171 8.77 8.74 -15.20
C GLY A 171 8.19 9.91 -14.39
N ALA A 172 8.54 11.14 -14.74
CA ALA A 172 7.95 12.31 -14.11
C ALA A 172 6.46 12.47 -14.49
N GLY A 173 5.64 12.88 -13.53
CA GLY A 173 4.24 13.26 -13.74
C GLY A 173 4.11 14.51 -14.63
N GLY A 174 2.88 14.77 -15.07
CA GLY A 174 2.60 15.86 -16.00
C GLY A 174 2.93 17.21 -15.37
N TRP A 175 3.50 18.15 -16.12
CA TRP A 175 4.05 19.38 -15.55
C TRP A 175 3.07 20.12 -14.63
N LEU A 176 1.77 20.13 -14.96
CA LEU A 176 0.74 20.73 -14.13
C LEU A 176 0.08 19.70 -13.20
N PHE A 177 -0.48 18.63 -13.77
CA PHE A 177 -1.22 17.60 -13.03
C PHE A 177 -0.79 16.19 -13.43
N GLY A 178 -0.79 15.32 -12.43
CA GLY A 178 -0.56 13.89 -12.55
C GLY A 178 0.62 13.42 -11.70
N PRO A 179 0.55 12.19 -11.17
CA PRO A 179 1.52 11.67 -10.25
C PRO A 179 2.78 11.23 -11.00
N GLY A 180 3.89 11.15 -10.27
CA GLY A 180 5.07 10.45 -10.77
C GLY A 180 4.78 8.97 -11.00
N GLY A 181 5.46 8.38 -11.97
CA GLY A 181 5.38 6.95 -12.25
C GLY A 181 6.01 6.12 -11.14
N VAL A 182 5.51 4.89 -10.94
CA VAL A 182 6.12 3.94 -10.00
C VAL A 182 7.50 3.49 -10.51
N GLY A 183 8.45 3.28 -9.61
CA GLY A 183 9.74 2.66 -9.94
C GLY A 183 9.58 1.18 -10.29
N GLY A 184 10.43 0.68 -11.18
CA GLY A 184 10.45 -0.73 -11.58
C GLY A 184 11.01 -1.63 -10.48
N ALA A 185 10.57 -2.88 -10.42
CA ALA A 185 11.15 -3.85 -9.50
C ALA A 185 12.59 -4.22 -9.89
N GLY A 186 13.44 -4.54 -8.92
CA GLY A 186 14.77 -5.08 -9.18
C GLY A 186 14.72 -6.54 -9.65
N GLY A 187 15.68 -6.94 -10.49
CA GLY A 187 15.82 -8.30 -10.99
C GLY A 187 16.34 -9.25 -9.93
N SER A 188 15.92 -10.52 -9.97
CA SER A 188 16.40 -11.52 -9.02
C SER A 188 17.76 -12.10 -9.43
N SER A 189 18.53 -12.61 -8.48
CA SER A 189 19.73 -13.36 -8.84
C SER A 189 20.17 -14.43 -7.85
N SER A 190 21.06 -15.28 -8.32
CA SER A 190 21.77 -16.31 -7.57
C SER A 190 22.85 -15.66 -6.72
N SER A 191 23.21 -14.41 -7.04
CA SER A 191 24.08 -13.53 -6.28
C SER A 191 23.22 -12.50 -5.55
N ALA A 192 23.53 -11.20 -5.66
CA ALA A 192 22.77 -10.13 -5.03
C ALA A 192 21.55 -9.75 -5.87
N GLY A 193 20.40 -9.58 -5.24
CA GLY A 193 19.22 -9.04 -5.90
C GLY A 193 19.49 -7.62 -6.44
N GLY A 194 18.88 -7.28 -7.57
CA GLY A 194 18.93 -5.92 -8.11
C GLY A 194 18.14 -4.95 -7.24
N ALA A 195 18.60 -3.72 -7.09
CA ALA A 195 17.83 -2.70 -6.38
C ALA A 195 16.56 -2.33 -7.17
N GLY A 196 15.50 -1.95 -6.46
CA GLY A 196 14.31 -1.35 -7.06
C GLY A 196 14.61 0.04 -7.64
N GLY A 197 13.87 0.41 -8.67
CA GLY A 197 13.94 1.72 -9.29
C GLY A 197 13.31 2.80 -8.42
N VAL A 198 13.83 4.02 -8.48
CA VAL A 198 13.22 5.15 -7.76
C VAL A 198 11.88 5.52 -8.38
N GLY A 199 10.94 5.99 -7.56
CA GLY A 199 9.69 6.58 -8.04
C GLY A 199 9.92 7.91 -8.76
N GLY A 200 9.08 8.22 -9.74
CA GLY A 200 9.13 9.47 -10.47
C GLY A 200 8.65 10.66 -9.64
N ALA A 201 9.14 11.85 -9.94
CA ALA A 201 8.64 13.07 -9.30
C ALA A 201 7.22 13.41 -9.80
N GLY A 202 6.38 13.95 -8.90
CA GLY A 202 5.07 14.48 -9.27
C GLY A 202 5.13 15.75 -10.12
N GLY A 203 4.04 16.01 -10.85
CA GLY A 203 3.77 17.31 -11.47
C GLY A 203 3.63 18.45 -10.47
N LEU A 204 3.42 19.70 -10.89
CA LEU A 204 3.26 20.85 -9.98
C LEU A 204 2.30 20.57 -8.81
N PHE A 205 1.18 19.91 -9.09
CA PHE A 205 0.17 19.50 -8.12
C PHE A 205 0.12 17.98 -7.87
N GLY A 206 0.97 17.19 -8.55
CA GLY A 206 0.94 15.74 -8.49
C GLY A 206 1.71 15.17 -7.31
N GLY A 207 1.28 14.00 -6.84
CA GLY A 207 2.04 13.22 -5.86
C GLY A 207 3.30 12.58 -6.46
N GLY A 208 4.27 12.26 -5.60
CA GLY A 208 5.42 11.45 -6.02
C GLY A 208 5.02 10.01 -6.32
N GLY A 209 5.73 9.36 -7.24
CA GLY A 209 5.55 7.94 -7.54
C GLY A 209 6.15 7.04 -6.48
N LEU A 210 5.59 5.83 -6.31
CA LEU A 210 6.14 4.83 -5.38
C LEU A 210 7.50 4.33 -5.86
N GLY A 211 8.40 4.00 -4.94
CA GLY A 211 9.64 3.29 -5.24
C GLY A 211 9.38 1.81 -5.59
N GLY A 212 10.20 1.26 -6.48
CA GLY A 212 10.13 -0.14 -6.89
C GLY A 212 10.65 -1.09 -5.81
N ALA A 213 10.10 -2.31 -5.74
CA ALA A 213 10.62 -3.34 -4.84
C ALA A 213 12.04 -3.80 -5.25
N GLY A 214 12.87 -4.19 -4.29
CA GLY A 214 14.14 -4.85 -4.55
C GLY A 214 13.96 -6.31 -5.01
N GLY A 215 14.89 -6.79 -5.83
CA GLY A 215 14.91 -8.18 -6.33
C GLY A 215 15.41 -9.18 -5.29
N ALA A 216 15.07 -10.45 -5.44
CA ALA A 216 15.52 -11.50 -4.53
C ALA A 216 16.99 -11.89 -4.79
N GLY A 217 17.74 -12.21 -3.73
CA GLY A 217 19.12 -12.72 -3.79
C GLY A 217 19.25 -14.08 -3.11
N VAL A 218 19.83 -15.08 -3.78
CA VAL A 218 19.95 -16.45 -3.24
C VAL A 218 21.25 -16.65 -2.45
N SER A 219 22.41 -16.40 -3.06
CA SER A 219 23.72 -16.56 -2.43
C SER A 219 24.38 -15.23 -2.06
N ALA A 220 23.64 -14.13 -2.14
CA ALA A 220 23.99 -12.84 -1.53
C ALA A 220 22.71 -12.10 -1.13
N SER A 221 22.85 -10.86 -0.66
CA SER A 221 21.74 -10.09 -0.09
C SER A 221 20.62 -9.84 -1.10
N GLY A 222 19.39 -9.68 -0.58
CA GLY A 222 18.30 -9.11 -1.35
C GLY A 222 18.64 -7.69 -1.84
N GLY A 223 18.04 -7.28 -2.95
CA GLY A 223 18.19 -5.93 -3.49
C GLY A 223 17.49 -4.90 -2.60
N ALA A 224 18.05 -3.69 -2.47
CA ALA A 224 17.35 -2.62 -1.76
C ALA A 224 16.09 -2.17 -2.51
N GLY A 225 15.07 -1.72 -1.78
CA GLY A 225 13.92 -1.03 -2.38
C GLY A 225 14.33 0.33 -2.95
N GLY A 226 13.65 0.75 -4.00
CA GLY A 226 13.82 2.07 -4.59
C GLY A 226 13.21 3.16 -3.71
N ALA A 227 13.81 4.35 -3.69
CA ALA A 227 13.21 5.48 -2.98
C ALA A 227 11.91 5.94 -3.66
N GLY A 228 10.97 6.47 -2.87
CA GLY A 228 9.80 7.16 -3.41
C GLY A 228 10.15 8.48 -4.08
N GLY A 229 9.34 8.88 -5.05
CA GLY A 229 9.49 10.15 -5.77
C GLY A 229 9.05 11.34 -4.93
N ALA A 230 9.63 12.52 -5.18
CA ALA A 230 9.19 13.74 -4.51
C ALA A 230 7.82 14.20 -5.01
N GLY A 231 7.02 14.78 -4.11
CA GLY A 231 5.78 15.47 -4.47
C GLY A 231 6.05 16.77 -5.24
N GLY A 232 5.07 17.19 -6.04
CA GLY A 232 5.05 18.48 -6.71
C GLY A 232 5.22 19.67 -5.78
N ALA A 233 5.78 20.77 -6.28
CA ALA A 233 6.01 21.96 -5.44
C ALA A 233 4.75 22.50 -4.73
N LEU A 234 3.57 22.28 -5.32
CA LEU A 234 2.25 22.70 -4.83
C LEU A 234 1.32 21.50 -4.50
N ALA A 235 1.85 20.27 -4.48
CA ALA A 235 1.07 19.04 -4.30
C ALA A 235 0.24 19.04 -3.00
N GLY A 236 0.80 19.58 -1.90
CA GLY A 236 0.10 19.61 -0.62
C GLY A 236 -1.14 20.51 -0.58
N PHE A 237 -1.33 21.44 -1.52
CA PHE A 237 -2.59 22.20 -1.59
C PHE A 237 -3.76 21.33 -2.05
N LEU A 238 -3.49 20.21 -2.70
CA LEU A 238 -4.46 19.22 -3.15
C LEU A 238 -4.34 17.91 -2.37
N GLY A 239 -3.68 17.94 -1.20
CA GLY A 239 -3.55 16.78 -0.32
C GLY A 239 -2.67 15.65 -0.88
N ALA A 240 -1.85 15.92 -1.89
CA ALA A 240 -0.84 14.98 -2.40
C ALA A 240 0.51 15.18 -1.68
N GLY A 241 1.33 14.13 -1.62
CA GLY A 241 2.60 14.11 -0.89
C GLY A 241 3.75 13.48 -1.68
N GLY A 242 4.84 13.18 -0.98
CA GLY A 242 5.90 12.32 -1.49
C GLY A 242 5.41 10.89 -1.70
N GLY A 243 5.97 10.20 -2.69
CA GLY A 243 5.70 8.79 -2.92
C GLY A 243 6.40 7.92 -1.87
N ASP A 244 5.87 6.74 -1.60
CA ASP A 244 6.45 5.85 -0.60
C ASP A 244 7.67 5.10 -1.16
N GLY A 245 8.57 4.67 -0.26
CA GLY A 245 9.70 3.83 -0.62
C GLY A 245 9.27 2.39 -0.93
N GLY A 246 9.96 1.76 -1.88
CA GLY A 246 9.77 0.36 -2.23
C GLY A 246 10.28 -0.59 -1.14
N ALA A 247 9.70 -1.78 -1.04
CA ALA A 247 10.21 -2.79 -0.11
C ALA A 247 11.56 -3.35 -0.56
N GLY A 248 12.39 -3.76 0.39
CA GLY A 248 13.60 -4.53 0.13
C GLY A 248 13.28 -5.95 -0.36
N GLY A 249 14.15 -6.49 -1.20
CA GLY A 249 14.05 -7.85 -1.72
C GLY A 249 14.45 -8.90 -0.69
N SER A 250 13.94 -10.12 -0.85
CA SER A 250 14.29 -11.22 0.06
C SER A 250 15.73 -11.69 -0.15
N GLY A 251 16.41 -12.01 0.94
CA GLY A 251 17.60 -12.85 0.96
C GLY A 251 17.26 -14.30 1.25
N VAL A 252 18.13 -15.24 0.87
CA VAL A 252 18.07 -16.64 1.33
C VAL A 252 19.18 -16.94 2.33
N ASN A 253 20.45 -16.76 1.94
CA ASN A 253 21.63 -17.11 2.75
C ASN A 253 22.41 -15.87 3.26
N HIS A 254 21.88 -14.68 3.03
CA HIS A 254 22.51 -13.40 3.32
C HIS A 254 21.42 -12.35 3.44
N GLU A 255 21.67 -11.32 4.25
CA GLU A 255 20.78 -10.19 4.57
C GLU A 255 19.67 -9.87 3.56
N GLY A 256 18.43 -9.75 4.06
CA GLY A 256 17.36 -9.13 3.30
C GLY A 256 17.73 -7.71 2.86
N GLY A 257 17.24 -7.27 1.70
CA GLY A 257 17.52 -5.93 1.19
C GLY A 257 16.90 -4.85 2.07
N ALA A 258 17.53 -3.68 2.18
CA ALA A 258 16.93 -2.56 2.89
C ALA A 258 15.68 -2.03 2.16
N GLY A 259 14.71 -1.49 2.89
CA GLY A 259 13.61 -0.73 2.30
C GLY A 259 14.07 0.61 1.74
N GLY A 260 13.40 1.08 0.69
CA GLY A 260 13.64 2.40 0.11
C GLY A 260 13.13 3.53 1.00
N ALA A 261 13.78 4.70 0.96
CA ALA A 261 13.28 5.86 1.67
C ALA A 261 11.99 6.40 1.04
N GLY A 262 11.11 7.00 1.83
CA GLY A 262 9.99 7.78 1.33
C GLY A 262 10.45 9.07 0.65
N GLY A 263 9.70 9.51 -0.35
CA GLY A 263 9.92 10.77 -1.05
C GLY A 263 9.54 11.98 -0.21
N ALA A 264 10.20 13.11 -0.44
CA ALA A 264 9.84 14.35 0.23
C ALA A 264 8.46 14.86 -0.23
N GLY A 265 7.75 15.54 0.67
CA GLY A 265 6.55 16.31 0.33
C GLY A 265 6.84 17.48 -0.62
N GLY A 266 5.78 18.16 -1.05
CA GLY A 266 5.89 19.32 -1.93
C GLY A 266 6.62 20.49 -1.28
N LEU A 267 7.28 21.35 -2.07
CA LEU A 267 8.12 22.45 -1.57
C LEU A 267 7.45 23.30 -0.47
N ILE A 268 6.19 23.68 -0.66
CA ILE A 268 5.47 24.55 0.30
C ILE A 268 4.68 23.71 1.31
N ALA A 269 3.96 22.72 0.81
CA ALA A 269 3.07 21.88 1.60
C ALA A 269 3.08 20.44 1.06
N GLY A 270 2.83 19.49 1.94
CA GLY A 270 2.57 18.08 1.59
C GLY A 270 3.18 17.13 2.62
N THR A 271 2.58 15.95 2.77
CA THR A 271 3.18 14.88 3.58
C THR A 271 4.46 14.38 2.94
N GLY A 272 5.42 13.95 3.76
CA GLY A 272 6.44 13.03 3.27
C GLY A 272 5.84 11.65 2.98
N GLY A 273 6.43 10.93 2.03
CA GLY A 273 6.08 9.53 1.76
C GLY A 273 6.60 8.61 2.86
N ASN A 274 5.97 7.46 3.05
CA ASN A 274 6.42 6.46 4.02
C ASN A 274 7.68 5.75 3.52
N GLY A 275 8.52 5.29 4.45
CA GLY A 275 9.63 4.41 4.14
C GLY A 275 9.14 3.00 3.77
N GLY A 276 9.84 2.35 2.84
CA GLY A 276 9.57 0.97 2.46
C GLY A 276 10.00 -0.03 3.53
N ALA A 277 9.32 -1.17 3.58
CA ALA A 277 9.70 -2.25 4.48
C ALA A 277 11.06 -2.86 4.10
N GLY A 278 11.83 -3.30 5.09
CA GLY A 278 13.00 -4.13 4.87
C GLY A 278 12.63 -5.53 4.37
N GLY A 279 13.49 -6.09 3.53
CA GLY A 279 13.36 -7.43 2.98
C GLY A 279 13.57 -8.50 4.05
N THR A 280 12.89 -9.63 3.89
CA THR A 280 13.01 -10.78 4.78
C THR A 280 14.21 -11.64 4.41
N ASP A 281 14.67 -12.47 5.34
CA ASP A 281 15.63 -13.53 5.05
C ASP A 281 15.28 -14.84 5.80
N ALA A 282 15.68 -15.98 5.24
CA ALA A 282 15.41 -17.32 5.76
C ALA A 282 16.47 -17.86 6.76
N TYR A 283 17.73 -17.47 6.60
CA TYR A 283 18.91 -18.02 7.28
C TYR A 283 19.93 -16.96 7.77
N SER A 284 19.58 -15.69 7.74
CA SER A 284 20.43 -14.50 7.92
C SER A 284 19.59 -13.31 8.40
N ARG A 285 20.19 -12.12 8.54
CA ARG A 285 19.50 -10.94 9.08
C ARG A 285 18.38 -10.41 8.16
N GLY A 286 17.34 -9.84 8.76
CA GLY A 286 16.36 -9.06 8.01
C GLY A 286 16.94 -7.72 7.56
N GLY A 287 16.46 -7.19 6.43
CA GLY A 287 16.84 -5.88 5.93
C GLY A 287 16.28 -4.74 6.78
N ALA A 288 16.98 -3.62 6.88
CA ALA A 288 16.46 -2.44 7.58
C ALA A 288 15.27 -1.84 6.83
N GLY A 289 14.33 -1.23 7.56
CA GLY A 289 13.28 -0.41 6.98
C GLY A 289 13.81 0.92 6.45
N GLY A 290 13.19 1.45 5.40
CA GLY A 290 13.54 2.74 4.83
C GLY A 290 13.09 3.90 5.72
N ALA A 291 13.79 5.03 5.66
CA ALA A 291 13.34 6.23 6.38
C ALA A 291 12.07 6.82 5.73
N GLY A 292 11.20 7.42 6.53
CA GLY A 292 10.12 8.26 6.03
C GLY A 292 10.65 9.55 5.40
N GLY A 293 9.95 10.05 4.39
CA GLY A 293 10.26 11.32 3.74
C GLY A 293 9.92 12.51 4.62
N ASP A 294 10.67 13.59 4.49
CA ASP A 294 10.33 14.85 5.15
C ASP A 294 9.09 15.49 4.48
N ALA A 295 8.32 16.23 5.27
CA ALA A 295 7.20 17.03 4.78
C ALA A 295 7.66 18.25 3.94
N GLY A 296 6.69 18.97 3.39
CA GLY A 296 6.93 20.27 2.77
C GLY A 296 7.47 21.33 3.73
N LEU A 297 8.11 22.38 3.21
CA LEU A 297 8.85 23.34 4.02
C LEU A 297 8.00 24.04 5.09
N LEU A 298 6.73 24.36 4.78
CA LEU A 298 5.86 25.13 5.68
C LEU A 298 4.80 24.25 6.37
N PHE A 299 4.17 23.35 5.61
CA PHE A 299 3.03 22.55 6.08
C PHE A 299 3.19 21.08 5.72
N GLY A 300 2.72 20.20 6.60
CA GLY A 300 2.68 18.75 6.35
C GLY A 300 3.31 17.96 7.49
N SER A 301 2.83 16.74 7.66
CA SER A 301 3.47 15.76 8.55
C SER A 301 4.57 14.99 7.84
N GLY A 302 5.61 14.61 8.57
CA GLY A 302 6.64 13.72 8.05
C GLY A 302 6.07 12.33 7.77
N GLY A 303 6.65 11.62 6.80
CA GLY A 303 6.28 10.24 6.48
C GLY A 303 6.71 9.27 7.58
N ALA A 304 5.98 8.17 7.76
CA ALA A 304 6.38 7.14 8.71
C ALA A 304 7.63 6.39 8.22
N GLY A 305 8.46 5.94 9.15
CA GLY A 305 9.55 5.02 8.84
C GLY A 305 9.03 3.64 8.46
N GLY A 306 9.71 2.99 7.53
CA GLY A 306 9.43 1.62 7.12
C GLY A 306 9.81 0.63 8.23
N THR A 307 9.08 -0.47 8.33
CA THR A 307 9.39 -1.54 9.28
C THR A 307 10.64 -2.32 8.85
N GLY A 308 11.42 -2.82 9.81
CA GLY A 308 12.48 -3.77 9.53
C GLY A 308 11.96 -5.13 9.06
N GLY A 309 12.74 -5.82 8.23
CA GLY A 309 12.44 -7.17 7.74
C GLY A 309 12.69 -8.23 8.82
N THR A 310 11.99 -9.37 8.71
CA THR A 310 12.20 -10.49 9.62
C THR A 310 13.53 -11.19 9.32
N GLY A 311 14.29 -11.51 10.37
CA GLY A 311 15.50 -12.34 10.27
C GLY A 311 15.18 -13.83 10.22
N GLY A 312 16.17 -14.61 9.79
CA GLY A 312 16.11 -16.05 9.58
C GLY A 312 16.36 -16.88 10.82
N THR A 313 16.73 -18.15 10.61
CA THR A 313 16.79 -19.19 11.65
C THR A 313 18.21 -19.56 12.13
N ASP A 314 19.26 -18.93 11.62
CA ASP A 314 20.66 -19.30 11.92
C ASP A 314 21.25 -18.50 13.11
N MET A 315 22.20 -19.10 13.86
CA MET A 315 22.51 -18.71 15.26
C MET A 315 23.32 -17.41 15.50
N SER A 316 23.23 -16.38 14.64
CA SER A 316 23.90 -15.08 14.84
C SER A 316 23.16 -13.89 14.22
N ASP A 317 21.89 -14.09 13.84
CA ASP A 317 21.18 -13.16 12.99
C ASP A 317 20.15 -12.33 13.77
N SER A 318 19.70 -11.24 13.16
CA SER A 318 18.83 -10.25 13.79
C SER A 318 17.72 -9.85 12.86
N GLY A 319 16.58 -9.47 13.44
CA GLY A 319 15.57 -8.72 12.69
C GLY A 319 16.15 -7.40 12.21
N GLY A 320 15.71 -6.93 11.05
CA GLY A 320 16.12 -5.64 10.52
C GLY A 320 15.66 -4.50 11.41
N THR A 321 16.42 -3.41 11.49
CA THR A 321 15.98 -2.22 12.24
C THR A 321 14.83 -1.52 11.53
N GLY A 322 13.95 -0.86 12.29
CA GLY A 322 12.95 0.04 11.75
C GLY A 322 13.58 1.34 11.23
N GLY A 323 13.02 1.89 10.16
CA GLY A 323 13.42 3.17 9.60
C GLY A 323 12.98 4.34 10.46
N ALA A 324 13.71 5.45 10.43
CA ALA A 324 13.31 6.67 11.12
C ALA A 324 12.09 7.32 10.44
N GLY A 325 11.24 7.99 11.21
CA GLY A 325 10.20 8.86 10.66
C GLY A 325 10.76 10.17 10.11
N GLY A 326 10.09 10.73 9.11
CA GLY A 326 10.45 12.01 8.51
C GLY A 326 10.08 13.21 9.37
N ASN A 327 10.73 14.35 9.14
CA ASN A 327 10.45 15.58 9.88
C ASN A 327 9.22 16.31 9.31
N ALA A 328 8.54 17.07 10.16
CA ALA A 328 7.42 17.91 9.78
C ALA A 328 7.84 19.22 9.09
N GLY A 329 6.86 19.90 8.49
CA GLY A 329 7.03 21.26 8.00
C GLY A 329 7.24 22.28 9.12
N LEU A 330 7.78 23.45 8.76
CA LEU A 330 8.18 24.47 9.72
C LEU A 330 7.02 25.05 10.53
N LEU A 331 5.85 25.28 9.93
CA LEU A 331 4.78 26.03 10.59
C LEU A 331 3.81 25.07 11.31
N PHE A 332 3.14 24.18 10.58
CA PHE A 332 2.23 23.19 11.16
C PHE A 332 2.51 21.80 10.62
N GLY A 333 2.61 20.84 11.53
CA GLY A 333 2.75 19.42 11.21
C GLY A 333 3.47 18.67 12.32
N SER A 334 3.22 17.38 12.40
CA SER A 334 3.88 16.46 13.31
C SER A 334 4.97 15.65 12.61
N GLY A 335 5.98 15.25 13.37
CA GLY A 335 7.00 14.35 12.85
C GLY A 335 6.41 12.97 12.59
N GLY A 336 6.91 12.27 11.57
CA GLY A 336 6.47 10.92 11.24
C GLY A 336 6.84 9.92 12.33
N ALA A 337 6.02 8.89 12.51
CA ALA A 337 6.35 7.79 13.42
C ALA A 337 7.58 7.02 12.93
N GLY A 338 8.39 6.50 13.85
CA GLY A 338 9.44 5.54 13.53
C GLY A 338 8.86 4.17 13.17
N GLY A 339 9.51 3.46 12.27
CA GLY A 339 9.12 2.11 11.87
C GLY A 339 9.40 1.07 12.97
N ALA A 340 8.59 0.02 13.04
CA ALA A 340 8.85 -1.09 13.95
C ALA A 340 10.12 -1.86 13.55
N GLY A 341 10.84 -2.41 14.52
CA GLY A 341 11.91 -3.37 14.28
C GLY A 341 11.37 -4.71 13.79
N GLY A 342 12.13 -5.40 12.95
CA GLY A 342 11.80 -6.72 12.43
C GLY A 342 11.91 -7.80 13.50
N ALA A 343 11.09 -8.84 13.40
CA ALA A 343 11.16 -9.98 14.31
C ALA A 343 12.41 -10.85 14.04
N ALA A 344 12.96 -11.41 15.10
CA ALA A 344 13.86 -12.56 15.05
C ALA A 344 13.07 -13.87 15.15
N VAL A 345 13.66 -15.00 14.73
CA VAL A 345 12.97 -16.30 14.67
C VAL A 345 13.67 -17.36 15.53
N ALA A 346 15.01 -17.35 15.62
CA ALA A 346 15.75 -18.33 16.41
C ALA A 346 16.10 -17.86 17.83
N LEU A 347 16.48 -18.82 18.68
CA LEU A 347 16.53 -18.70 20.14
C LEU A 347 17.67 -17.79 20.66
N ASN A 348 18.68 -17.49 19.86
CA ASN A 348 19.83 -16.64 20.22
C ASN A 348 19.85 -15.30 19.47
N ASP A 349 18.84 -15.06 18.65
CA ASP A 349 18.77 -13.91 17.76
C ASP A 349 18.17 -12.71 18.46
N VAL A 350 18.55 -11.52 17.98
CA VAL A 350 18.03 -10.25 18.51
C VAL A 350 17.03 -9.64 17.53
N GLY A 351 15.87 -9.25 18.04
CA GLY A 351 14.90 -8.49 17.27
C GLY A 351 15.49 -7.16 16.82
N GLY A 352 15.04 -6.64 15.67
CA GLY A 352 15.51 -5.34 15.20
C GLY A 352 15.11 -4.22 16.17
N ALA A 353 15.93 -3.19 16.31
CA ALA A 353 15.52 -1.99 17.03
C ALA A 353 14.42 -1.24 16.27
N GLY A 354 13.51 -0.59 16.98
CA GLY A 354 12.55 0.34 16.40
C GLY A 354 13.23 1.63 15.92
N GLY A 355 12.69 2.23 14.86
CA GLY A 355 13.18 3.48 14.30
C GLY A 355 12.80 4.68 15.17
N ALA A 356 13.61 5.75 15.10
CA ALA A 356 13.28 6.99 15.79
C ALA A 356 12.08 7.71 15.14
N GLY A 357 11.28 8.41 15.93
CA GLY A 357 10.27 9.33 15.43
C GLY A 357 10.89 10.63 14.88
N GLY A 358 10.25 11.23 13.90
CA GLY A 358 10.66 12.49 13.29
C GLY A 358 10.38 13.71 14.16
N ASN A 359 11.05 14.83 13.89
CA ASN A 359 10.85 16.05 14.68
C ASN A 359 9.72 16.92 14.11
N ALA A 360 9.07 17.70 14.97
CA ALA A 360 8.14 18.75 14.56
C ALA A 360 8.83 20.11 14.33
N GLY A 361 8.14 21.01 13.62
CA GLY A 361 8.57 22.38 13.33
C GLY A 361 8.28 23.39 14.45
N LEU A 362 7.35 24.32 14.22
CA LEU A 362 6.95 25.37 15.16
C LEU A 362 5.75 24.95 16.01
N PHE A 363 4.71 24.45 15.34
CA PHE A 363 3.49 23.91 15.94
C PHE A 363 3.32 22.45 15.52
N GLY A 364 3.32 21.54 16.48
CA GLY A 364 3.13 20.12 16.23
C GLY A 364 3.91 19.24 17.19
N ASN A 365 3.53 17.97 17.23
CA ASN A 365 4.13 17.00 18.15
C ASN A 365 5.26 16.24 17.45
N GLY A 366 6.27 15.86 18.22
CA GLY A 366 7.28 14.93 17.72
C GLY A 366 6.67 13.57 17.41
N GLY A 367 7.22 12.89 16.41
CA GLY A 367 6.77 11.56 16.02
C GLY A 367 7.04 10.54 17.12
N VAL A 368 6.17 9.54 17.27
CA VAL A 368 6.40 8.43 18.19
C VAL A 368 7.55 7.53 17.68
N GLY A 369 8.35 7.01 18.60
CA GLY A 369 9.36 6.02 18.27
C GLY A 369 8.74 4.67 17.93
N GLY A 370 9.37 3.94 17.01
CA GLY A 370 8.94 2.61 16.60
C GLY A 370 9.13 1.56 17.71
N VAL A 371 8.27 0.56 17.76
CA VAL A 371 8.43 -0.57 18.69
C VAL A 371 9.62 -1.44 18.30
N GLY A 372 10.33 -1.98 19.29
CA GLY A 372 11.37 -2.97 19.09
C GLY A 372 10.81 -4.31 18.62
N GLY A 373 11.55 -5.01 17.78
CA GLY A 373 11.19 -6.31 17.26
C GLY A 373 11.29 -7.42 18.30
N VAL A 374 10.51 -8.48 18.10
CA VAL A 374 10.57 -9.70 18.93
C VAL A 374 11.97 -10.31 18.86
N GLY A 375 12.51 -10.70 20.02
CA GLY A 375 13.91 -11.06 20.22
C GLY A 375 14.70 -10.01 21.02
N ALA A 376 14.07 -9.23 21.89
CA ALA A 376 14.71 -8.15 22.66
C ALA A 376 15.23 -6.97 21.83
N GLY A 377 14.56 -6.62 20.72
CA GLY A 377 14.84 -5.37 20.02
C GLY A 377 14.48 -4.16 20.87
N ASP A 378 15.34 -3.15 20.88
CA ASP A 378 15.08 -1.91 21.62
C ASP A 378 14.00 -1.06 20.93
N GLY A 379 13.21 -0.33 21.70
CA GLY A 379 12.29 0.67 21.18
C GLY A 379 13.02 1.91 20.66
N GLY A 380 12.47 2.51 19.61
CA GLY A 380 12.99 3.74 19.01
C GLY A 380 12.72 4.97 19.88
N ALA A 381 13.57 5.98 19.77
CA ALA A 381 13.35 7.25 20.47
C ALA A 381 12.18 8.04 19.84
N GLY A 382 11.43 8.77 20.66
CA GLY A 382 10.46 9.75 20.19
C GLY A 382 11.12 11.01 19.67
N GLY A 383 10.48 11.66 18.71
CA GLY A 383 10.94 12.89 18.08
C GLY A 383 10.72 14.13 18.96
N ARG A 384 11.45 15.21 18.66
CA ARG A 384 11.31 16.47 19.39
C ARG A 384 10.01 17.19 19.04
N ALA A 385 9.41 17.84 20.05
CA ALA A 385 8.27 18.72 19.89
C ALA A 385 8.55 19.95 19.02
N GLY A 386 7.47 20.59 18.57
CA GLY A 386 7.52 21.90 17.94
C GLY A 386 8.10 22.97 18.88
N LEU A 387 8.75 23.97 18.29
CA LEU A 387 9.45 25.03 19.03
C LEU A 387 8.52 25.88 19.91
N VAL A 388 7.27 26.12 19.49
CA VAL A 388 6.32 27.01 20.20
C VAL A 388 5.28 26.20 20.97
N ILE A 389 4.50 25.35 20.30
CA ILE A 389 3.53 24.46 20.94
C ILE A 389 3.68 23.05 20.36
N GLY A 390 3.82 22.07 21.23
CA GLY A 390 3.80 20.66 20.88
C GLY A 390 4.37 19.77 21.96
N ASN A 391 3.97 18.52 21.99
CA ASN A 391 4.56 17.51 22.88
C ASN A 391 5.72 16.79 22.19
N GLY A 392 6.69 16.36 22.99
CA GLY A 392 7.71 15.44 22.50
C GLY A 392 7.08 14.08 22.21
N GLY A 393 7.54 13.39 21.18
CA GLY A 393 7.01 12.07 20.84
C GLY A 393 7.31 11.04 21.93
N ALA A 394 6.40 10.10 22.16
CA ALA A 394 6.67 8.98 23.05
C ALA A 394 7.77 8.07 22.47
N GLY A 395 8.61 7.49 23.32
CA GLY A 395 9.53 6.42 22.94
C GLY A 395 8.77 5.12 22.68
N GLY A 396 9.27 4.32 21.74
CA GLY A 396 8.70 3.02 21.42
C GLY A 396 8.93 1.99 22.53
N ALA A 397 8.00 1.04 22.69
CA ALA A 397 8.21 -0.08 23.60
C ALA A 397 9.33 -1.00 23.10
N GLY A 398 10.07 -1.63 24.02
CA GLY A 398 11.02 -2.70 23.68
C GLY A 398 10.30 -4.01 23.36
N GLY A 399 10.90 -4.83 22.50
CA GLY A 399 10.38 -6.14 22.11
C GLY A 399 10.63 -7.23 23.15
N GLU A 400 9.81 -8.27 23.17
CA GLU A 400 10.00 -9.39 24.10
C GLU A 400 11.20 -10.29 23.75
N SER A 401 11.80 -10.96 24.73
CA SER A 401 12.91 -11.92 24.56
C SER A 401 12.44 -13.38 24.53
N PHE A 402 13.22 -14.28 23.92
CA PHE A 402 12.91 -15.72 23.77
C PHE A 402 13.13 -16.59 25.02
N GLY A 403 13.67 -16.05 26.11
CA GLY A 403 13.62 -16.68 27.43
C GLY A 403 14.63 -17.80 27.74
N PHE A 404 15.71 -17.97 26.98
CA PHE A 404 16.83 -18.86 27.34
C PHE A 404 18.16 -18.06 27.41
N GLY A 405 18.95 -18.22 28.49
CA GLY A 405 20.16 -17.41 28.77
C GLY A 405 19.87 -16.12 29.56
N ALA A 406 20.78 -15.14 29.63
CA ALA A 406 20.55 -13.85 30.31
C ALA A 406 19.55 -12.93 29.55
N GLY A 407 18.42 -13.49 29.08
CA GLY A 407 17.47 -12.89 28.15
C GLY A 407 16.60 -11.81 28.78
N VAL A 408 17.18 -10.62 28.92
CA VAL A 408 16.46 -9.37 29.22
C VAL A 408 15.59 -9.03 28.00
N GLY A 409 14.35 -8.58 28.21
CA GLY A 409 13.57 -7.96 27.13
C GLY A 409 14.25 -6.68 26.61
N GLY A 410 13.88 -6.25 25.40
CA GLY A 410 14.46 -5.04 24.79
C GLY A 410 14.20 -3.81 25.65
N ALA A 411 15.13 -2.85 25.64
CA ALA A 411 14.91 -1.59 26.33
C ALA A 411 13.79 -0.80 25.64
N GLY A 412 13.03 -0.03 26.42
CA GLY A 412 12.14 0.97 25.85
C GLY A 412 12.92 2.18 25.34
N GLY A 413 12.41 2.82 24.28
CA GLY A 413 13.00 4.01 23.70
C GLY A 413 12.83 5.25 24.58
N ASN A 414 13.69 6.25 24.38
CA ASN A 414 13.57 7.52 25.10
C ASN A 414 12.42 8.35 24.53
N GLY A 415 11.71 9.09 25.39
CA GLY A 415 10.77 10.11 24.97
C GLY A 415 11.48 11.36 24.42
N GLY A 416 10.86 12.03 23.45
CA GLY A 416 11.35 13.28 22.89
C GLY A 416 11.11 14.47 23.81
N ASN A 417 11.90 15.52 23.70
CA ASN A 417 11.75 16.70 24.56
C ASN A 417 10.65 17.65 24.06
N GLY A 418 9.94 18.28 25.01
CA GLY A 418 9.22 19.52 24.79
C GLY A 418 10.17 20.69 24.57
N VAL A 419 9.64 21.86 24.15
CA VAL A 419 10.48 23.05 23.90
C VAL A 419 10.00 24.30 24.64
N LEU A 420 8.93 24.97 24.21
CA LEU A 420 8.40 26.16 24.89
C LEU A 420 7.13 25.83 25.67
N ILE A 421 6.06 25.44 24.96
CA ILE A 421 4.81 24.93 25.53
C ILE A 421 4.63 23.50 25.03
N GLY A 422 4.61 22.53 25.94
CA GLY A 422 4.69 21.13 25.55
C GLY A 422 5.12 20.22 26.66
N ASN A 423 4.49 19.06 26.78
CA ASN A 423 5.01 18.01 27.62
C ASN A 423 6.25 17.38 26.97
N GLY A 424 7.15 16.87 27.79
CA GLY A 424 8.14 15.92 27.31
C GLY A 424 7.44 14.60 27.00
N GLY A 425 7.89 13.87 25.97
CA GLY A 425 7.32 12.60 25.58
C GLY A 425 7.58 11.53 26.62
N ASN A 426 6.66 10.57 26.76
CA ASN A 426 6.85 9.43 27.66
C ASN A 426 8.01 8.54 27.21
N ALA A 427 8.71 7.97 28.18
CA ALA A 427 9.58 6.82 27.91
C ALA A 427 8.78 5.64 27.37
N GLY A 428 9.40 4.89 26.47
CA GLY A 428 8.97 3.55 26.11
C GLY A 428 9.17 2.59 27.28
N THR A 429 8.24 1.66 27.43
CA THR A 429 8.35 0.57 28.41
C THR A 429 9.29 -0.51 27.87
N GLY A 430 10.07 -1.14 28.75
CA GLY A 430 10.87 -2.29 28.36
C GLY A 430 10.02 -3.49 27.93
N GLY A 431 10.57 -4.33 27.06
CA GLY A 431 9.98 -5.61 26.67
C GLY A 431 10.09 -6.64 27.78
N THR A 432 9.28 -7.71 27.69
CA THR A 432 9.34 -8.80 28.67
C THR A 432 10.37 -9.86 28.30
N GLY A 433 11.00 -10.47 29.30
CA GLY A 433 11.96 -11.58 29.16
C GLY A 433 12.08 -12.33 30.49
N LEU A 434 13.21 -13.01 30.74
CA LEU A 434 13.51 -13.55 32.09
C LEU A 434 13.65 -12.43 33.13
N SER A 435 14.09 -11.27 32.67
CA SER A 435 13.89 -9.98 33.33
C SER A 435 13.33 -8.98 32.32
N THR A 436 12.54 -8.01 32.79
CA THR A 436 12.04 -6.93 31.94
C THR A 436 13.20 -6.05 31.48
N GLY A 437 13.12 -5.58 30.23
CA GLY A 437 13.99 -4.52 29.72
C GLY A 437 13.87 -3.25 30.55
N SER A 438 14.90 -2.41 30.50
CA SER A 438 14.84 -1.09 31.10
C SER A 438 13.78 -0.23 30.41
N THR A 439 12.99 0.51 31.20
CA THR A 439 12.17 1.61 30.66
C THR A 439 13.11 2.73 30.20
N GLY A 440 12.85 3.32 29.03
CA GLY A 440 13.64 4.43 28.51
C GLY A 440 13.57 5.67 29.40
N ALA A 441 14.33 6.71 29.08
CA ALA A 441 14.19 8.01 29.74
C ALA A 441 13.03 8.80 29.14
N GLY A 442 12.21 9.43 29.97
CA GLY A 442 11.20 10.39 29.52
C GLY A 442 11.85 11.68 29.02
N GLY A 443 11.14 12.40 28.15
CA GLY A 443 11.56 13.72 27.70
C GLY A 443 11.34 14.78 28.78
N ILE A 444 12.16 15.83 28.74
CA ILE A 444 11.97 17.02 29.57
C ILE A 444 10.88 17.90 28.96
N SER A 445 10.07 18.55 29.79
CA SER A 445 9.02 19.46 29.37
C SER A 445 9.52 20.73 28.70
N GLY A 446 8.59 21.48 28.09
CA GLY A 446 8.82 22.83 27.63
C GLY A 446 9.17 23.80 28.77
N LEU A 447 9.86 24.88 28.41
CA LEU A 447 10.38 25.89 29.34
C LEU A 447 9.30 26.73 30.04
N LEU A 448 8.14 26.91 29.42
CA LEU A 448 7.08 27.79 29.93
C LEU A 448 5.93 26.99 30.54
N LEU A 449 5.46 25.96 29.83
CA LEU A 449 4.34 25.14 30.25
C LEU A 449 4.51 23.72 29.73
N GLY A 450 4.27 22.74 30.59
CA GLY A 450 4.28 21.33 30.23
C GLY A 450 4.87 20.47 31.33
N LEU A 451 4.37 19.24 31.43
CA LEU A 451 4.87 18.24 32.37
C LEU A 451 6.00 17.43 31.73
N ASP A 452 6.94 17.00 32.56
CA ASP A 452 7.95 16.05 32.12
C ASP A 452 7.27 14.73 31.70
N GLY A 453 7.88 14.04 30.75
CA GLY A 453 7.44 12.71 30.34
C GLY A 453 7.62 11.69 31.45
N PHE A 454 6.86 10.60 31.39
CA PHE A 454 7.06 9.48 32.31
C PHE A 454 8.51 8.98 32.26
N ASN A 455 9.11 8.80 33.45
CA ASN A 455 10.51 8.43 33.67
C ASN A 455 11.54 9.46 33.16
N ALA A 456 11.20 10.75 33.10
CA ALA A 456 12.15 11.79 32.74
C ALA A 456 13.28 11.95 33.78
N PRO A 457 14.52 12.28 33.34
CA PRO A 457 15.62 12.56 34.26
C PRO A 457 15.32 13.74 35.17
N ALA A 458 15.67 13.62 36.46
CA ALA A 458 15.50 14.71 37.42
C ALA A 458 16.31 15.96 37.01
N SER A 459 15.65 17.12 36.96
CA SER A 459 16.29 18.37 36.56
C SER A 459 17.08 18.99 37.71
N THR A 460 18.31 19.45 37.41
CA THR A 460 19.13 20.23 38.35
C THR A 460 18.77 21.72 38.34
N SER A 461 17.86 22.16 37.46
CA SER A 461 17.39 23.54 37.40
C SER A 461 16.33 23.81 38.47
N ALA A 462 16.59 24.79 39.34
CA ALA A 462 15.61 25.23 40.34
C ALA A 462 14.33 25.78 39.69
N LEU A 463 14.46 26.44 38.54
CA LEU A 463 13.32 27.00 37.80
C LEU A 463 12.40 25.89 37.26
N HIS A 464 12.99 24.83 36.72
CA HIS A 464 12.24 23.67 36.22
C HIS A 464 11.48 22.96 37.33
N ASN A 465 12.14 22.73 38.47
CA ASN A 465 11.50 22.08 39.62
C ASN A 465 10.32 22.91 40.16
N LEU A 466 10.44 24.24 40.18
CA LEU A 466 9.33 25.13 40.56
C LEU A 466 8.17 25.07 39.54
N GLN A 467 8.47 25.02 38.25
CA GLN A 467 7.47 24.84 37.19
C GLN A 467 6.68 23.52 37.38
N GLN A 468 7.37 22.39 37.58
CA GLN A 468 6.71 21.09 37.79
C GLN A 468 5.83 21.09 39.05
N GLN A 469 6.24 21.77 40.13
CA GLN A 469 5.41 21.93 41.33
C GLN A 469 4.17 22.78 41.08
N ALA A 470 4.30 23.89 40.37
CA ALA A 470 3.16 24.73 40.01
C ALA A 470 2.15 23.99 39.13
N LEU A 471 2.63 23.16 38.19
CA LEU A 471 1.78 22.30 37.36
C LEU A 471 1.02 21.25 38.17
N GLY A 472 1.63 20.71 39.24
CA GLY A 472 0.92 19.88 40.21
C GLY A 472 -0.30 20.59 40.80
N VAL A 473 -0.12 21.82 41.29
CA VAL A 473 -1.22 22.64 41.83
C VAL A 473 -2.28 22.96 40.78
N ILE A 474 -1.89 23.21 39.54
CA ILE A 474 -2.81 23.46 38.41
C ILE A 474 -3.64 22.21 38.09
N ASN A 475 -3.05 21.02 38.18
CA ASN A 475 -3.71 19.76 37.86
C ASN A 475 -4.66 19.27 38.96
N GLU A 476 -4.38 19.57 40.23
CA GLU A 476 -5.16 19.07 41.38
C GLU A 476 -6.68 19.23 41.23
N PRO A 477 -7.23 20.42 40.85
CA PRO A 477 -8.68 20.57 40.69
C PRO A 477 -9.27 19.65 39.62
N THR A 478 -8.60 19.51 38.48
CA THR A 478 -9.08 18.66 37.37
C THR A 478 -8.90 17.17 37.71
N GLN A 479 -7.79 16.80 38.33
CA GLN A 479 -7.53 15.44 38.79
C GLN A 479 -8.56 15.00 39.83
N ALA A 480 -8.91 15.88 40.78
CA ALA A 480 -9.94 15.59 41.79
C ALA A 480 -11.35 15.50 41.18
N LEU A 481 -11.66 16.33 40.18
CA LEU A 481 -12.99 16.39 39.57
C LEU A 481 -13.24 15.27 38.55
N THR A 482 -12.23 14.91 37.75
CA THR A 482 -12.40 14.00 36.61
C THR A 482 -11.53 12.75 36.67
N GLY A 483 -10.67 12.61 37.68
CA GLY A 483 -9.68 11.54 37.76
C GLY A 483 -8.56 11.64 36.71
N ARG A 484 -8.43 12.78 36.03
CA ARG A 484 -7.45 13.02 34.95
C ARG A 484 -6.84 14.41 35.10
N PRO A 485 -5.54 14.60 34.81
CA PRO A 485 -4.93 15.91 34.94
C PRO A 485 -5.42 16.83 33.81
N LEU A 486 -5.19 18.14 33.97
CA LEU A 486 -5.38 19.08 32.87
C LEU A 486 -4.20 19.01 31.89
N ILE A 487 -2.98 18.97 32.42
CA ILE A 487 -1.72 18.93 31.70
C ILE A 487 -0.89 17.76 32.21
N GLY A 488 -0.50 16.85 31.33
CA GLY A 488 0.37 15.73 31.65
C GLY A 488 0.08 14.57 30.73
N ASN A 489 1.07 13.72 30.52
CA ASN A 489 0.86 12.53 29.70
C ASN A 489 0.20 11.42 30.52
N GLY A 490 -0.46 10.52 29.80
CA GLY A 490 -0.94 9.29 30.38
C GLY A 490 0.23 8.43 30.86
N THR A 491 0.04 7.74 31.96
CA THR A 491 0.99 6.75 32.46
C THR A 491 1.04 5.53 31.53
N PRO A 492 2.23 5.10 31.11
CA PRO A 492 2.38 3.83 30.42
C PRO A 492 1.90 2.65 31.28
N GLY A 493 1.31 1.64 30.64
CA GLY A 493 1.05 0.35 31.27
C GLY A 493 2.36 -0.33 31.66
N ALA A 494 2.35 -1.12 32.74
CA ALA A 494 3.56 -1.81 33.18
C ALA A 494 3.99 -2.88 32.15
N ALA A 495 5.29 -3.09 31.99
CA ALA A 495 5.78 -4.18 31.14
C ALA A 495 5.27 -5.53 31.66
N GLY A 496 4.73 -6.35 30.75
CA GLY A 496 4.20 -7.67 31.07
C GLY A 496 2.83 -7.70 31.74
N SER A 497 2.16 -6.56 31.92
CA SER A 497 0.80 -6.55 32.49
C SER A 497 -0.30 -6.72 31.45
N GLY A 498 -0.03 -6.43 30.17
CA GLY A 498 -1.04 -6.28 29.12
C GLY A 498 -2.05 -5.17 29.40
N THR A 499 -1.79 -4.29 30.37
CA THR A 499 -2.73 -3.21 30.73
C THR A 499 -2.61 -2.04 29.79
N ASP A 500 -3.74 -1.44 29.45
CA ASP A 500 -3.77 -0.23 28.65
C ASP A 500 -2.99 0.91 29.29
N GLY A 501 -2.41 1.75 28.45
CA GLY A 501 -1.89 3.05 28.89
C GLY A 501 -3.04 3.97 29.27
N THR A 502 -2.83 4.79 30.30
CA THR A 502 -3.89 5.71 30.73
C THR A 502 -4.03 6.88 29.74
N PRO A 503 -5.19 7.53 29.67
CA PRO A 503 -5.35 8.72 28.83
C PRO A 503 -4.49 9.89 29.30
N GLY A 504 -4.04 10.73 28.36
CA GLY A 504 -3.39 12.00 28.64
C GLY A 504 -4.31 13.01 29.34
N GLY A 505 -3.73 14.12 29.82
CA GLY A 505 -4.45 15.23 30.42
C GLY A 505 -5.39 15.90 29.43
N TRP A 506 -6.45 16.54 29.93
CA TRP A 506 -7.52 17.06 29.06
C TRP A 506 -7.08 18.13 28.06
N LEU A 507 -6.15 19.00 28.44
CA LEU A 507 -5.69 20.10 27.59
C LEU A 507 -4.43 19.72 26.82
N LEU A 508 -3.39 19.28 27.53
CA LEU A 508 -2.10 18.94 26.96
C LEU A 508 -1.61 17.62 27.53
N GLY A 509 -1.50 16.60 26.69
CA GLY A 509 -1.12 15.28 27.17
C GLY A 509 -1.15 14.23 26.09
N ASP A 510 -0.02 13.57 25.93
CA ASP A 510 0.05 12.35 25.13
C ASP A 510 -0.59 11.19 25.88
N GLY A 511 -1.07 10.20 25.15
CA GLY A 511 -1.49 8.95 25.74
C GLY A 511 -0.35 8.17 26.37
N GLY A 512 -0.63 7.40 27.42
CA GLY A 512 0.31 6.40 27.93
C GLY A 512 0.49 5.27 26.94
N ALA A 513 1.71 4.73 26.80
CA ALA A 513 1.91 3.51 26.03
C ALA A 513 1.22 2.31 26.69
N GLY A 514 0.70 1.37 25.92
CA GLY A 514 0.19 0.10 26.42
C GLY A 514 1.30 -0.79 26.99
N GLY A 515 1.01 -1.48 28.10
CA GLY A 515 1.92 -2.46 28.67
C GLY A 515 2.05 -3.68 27.75
N SER A 516 3.26 -4.21 27.59
CA SER A 516 3.47 -5.48 26.89
C SER A 516 2.73 -6.64 27.57
N GLY A 517 2.37 -7.67 26.80
CA GLY A 517 1.80 -8.89 27.35
C GLY A 517 2.77 -9.65 28.26
N ALA A 518 2.26 -10.43 29.22
CA ALA A 518 3.09 -11.21 30.13
C ALA A 518 3.92 -12.27 29.39
N ALA A 519 5.25 -12.29 29.59
CA ALA A 519 6.14 -13.24 28.93
C ALA A 519 5.66 -14.69 29.04
N ASN A 520 5.72 -15.41 27.92
CA ASN A 520 5.39 -16.83 27.82
C ASN A 520 3.93 -17.19 28.21
N THR A 521 2.99 -16.26 28.09
CA THR A 521 1.57 -16.50 28.37
C THR A 521 0.68 -16.42 27.14
N GLY A 522 1.16 -15.84 26.04
CA GLY A 522 0.32 -15.50 24.89
C GLY A 522 -0.66 -14.36 25.19
N ALA A 523 -0.47 -13.62 26.29
CA ALA A 523 -1.28 -12.46 26.60
C ALA A 523 -1.08 -11.35 25.56
N SER A 524 -2.17 -10.69 25.20
CA SER A 524 -2.13 -9.51 24.35
C SER A 524 -1.43 -8.33 25.04
N GLY A 525 -0.87 -7.44 24.23
CA GLY A 525 -0.43 -6.13 24.68
C GLY A 525 -1.64 -5.23 24.98
N GLY A 526 -1.49 -4.34 25.95
CA GLY A 526 -2.49 -3.33 26.27
C GLY A 526 -2.59 -2.27 25.18
N ALA A 527 -3.75 -1.65 25.04
CA ALA A 527 -3.93 -0.53 24.13
C ALA A 527 -3.16 0.71 24.61
N GLY A 528 -2.77 1.57 23.68
CA GLY A 528 -2.30 2.90 23.99
C GLY A 528 -3.43 3.79 24.51
N GLY A 529 -3.11 4.65 25.47
CA GLY A 529 -4.05 5.64 25.98
C GLY A 529 -4.38 6.70 24.94
N ALA A 530 -5.60 7.25 24.98
CA ALA A 530 -5.96 8.39 24.17
C ALA A 530 -5.30 9.68 24.69
N ALA A 531 -4.97 10.60 23.78
CA ALA A 531 -4.50 11.94 24.15
C ALA A 531 -5.64 12.87 24.60
N GLY A 532 -5.26 14.08 25.01
CA GLY A 532 -6.17 15.18 25.39
C GLY A 532 -6.74 15.98 24.22
N LEU A 533 -6.81 17.30 24.38
CA LEU A 533 -7.07 18.23 23.27
C LEU A 533 -5.85 18.32 22.34
N LEU A 534 -4.65 18.44 22.94
CA LEU A 534 -3.36 18.50 22.26
C LEU A 534 -2.46 17.37 22.77
N GLY A 535 -2.00 16.49 21.87
CA GLY A 535 -1.07 15.41 22.19
C GLY A 535 -1.21 14.21 21.28
N THR A 536 -0.18 13.38 21.19
CA THR A 536 -0.21 12.14 20.40
C THR A 536 -0.81 11.00 21.19
N GLY A 537 -1.53 10.10 20.52
CA GLY A 537 -1.99 8.86 21.14
C GLY A 537 -0.81 8.01 21.61
N GLY A 538 -1.02 7.22 22.67
CA GLY A 538 -0.01 6.29 23.16
C GLY A 538 0.19 5.12 22.19
N THR A 539 1.39 4.57 22.10
CA THR A 539 1.63 3.34 21.33
C THR A 539 0.97 2.14 21.99
N GLY A 540 0.47 1.18 21.22
CA GLY A 540 0.02 -0.10 21.75
C GLY A 540 1.19 -0.94 22.30
N GLY A 541 0.92 -1.77 23.30
CA GLY A 541 1.89 -2.71 23.85
C GLY A 541 2.12 -3.90 22.93
N ALA A 542 3.32 -4.48 22.95
CA ALA A 542 3.61 -5.72 22.22
C ALA A 542 2.86 -6.92 22.84
N GLY A 543 2.38 -7.83 22.01
CA GLY A 543 1.84 -9.11 22.43
C GLY A 543 2.93 -10.05 22.94
N ALA A 544 2.60 -10.94 23.88
CA ALA A 544 3.58 -11.87 24.40
C ALA A 544 3.71 -13.13 23.55
N ARG A 545 4.93 -13.68 23.50
CA ARG A 545 5.15 -15.05 23.06
C ARG A 545 4.42 -16.06 23.94
N LEU A 546 4.03 -17.20 23.38
CA LEU A 546 3.67 -18.42 24.12
C LEU A 546 4.43 -19.63 23.57
N ALA A 547 5.27 -20.28 24.37
CA ALA A 547 6.16 -21.36 23.91
C ALA A 547 5.46 -22.65 23.45
N GLY A 548 4.15 -22.80 23.71
CA GLY A 548 3.34 -23.96 23.33
C GLY A 548 1.96 -23.61 22.79
N GLY A 549 1.77 -22.39 22.27
CA GLY A 549 0.47 -21.90 21.84
C GLY A 549 0.59 -20.57 21.10
N ALA A 550 -0.55 -20.01 20.67
CA ALA A 550 -0.58 -18.80 19.87
C ALA A 550 0.04 -17.60 20.60
N GLY A 551 0.76 -16.78 19.84
CA GLY A 551 1.25 -15.50 20.33
C GLY A 551 0.09 -14.54 20.62
N GLY A 552 0.29 -13.68 21.62
CA GLY A 552 -0.69 -12.64 21.96
C GLY A 552 -0.76 -11.56 20.90
N THR A 553 -1.92 -10.94 20.74
CA THR A 553 -2.08 -9.82 19.79
C THR A 553 -1.35 -8.58 20.31
N GLY A 554 -0.88 -7.73 19.39
CA GLY A 554 -0.46 -6.38 19.74
C GLY A 554 -1.64 -5.53 20.21
N GLY A 555 -1.39 -4.61 21.13
CA GLY A 555 -2.38 -3.64 21.56
C GLY A 555 -2.64 -2.57 20.50
N ALA A 556 -3.85 -2.05 20.43
CA ALA A 556 -4.15 -0.94 19.53
C ALA A 556 -3.42 0.34 19.96
N GLY A 557 -3.08 1.20 19.01
CA GLY A 557 -2.62 2.56 19.29
C GLY A 557 -3.76 3.43 19.84
N GLY A 558 -3.43 4.35 20.74
CA GLY A 558 -4.38 5.30 21.30
C GLY A 558 -4.76 6.39 20.30
N ALA A 559 -5.96 6.96 20.45
CA ALA A 559 -6.37 8.09 19.62
C ALA A 559 -5.52 9.34 19.91
N GLY A 560 -5.21 10.09 18.85
CA GLY A 560 -4.59 11.41 18.93
C GLY A 560 -5.49 12.46 19.57
N GLY A 561 -4.90 13.62 19.88
CA GLY A 561 -5.59 14.67 20.62
C GLY A 561 -6.73 15.27 19.81
N TRP A 562 -7.85 15.61 20.44
CA TRP A 562 -9.08 15.97 19.71
C TRP A 562 -8.88 17.07 18.65
N LEU A 563 -8.03 18.07 18.94
CA LEU A 563 -7.68 19.11 17.97
C LEU A 563 -6.41 18.79 17.19
N LEU A 564 -5.30 18.51 17.90
CA LEU A 564 -4.00 18.28 17.31
C LEU A 564 -3.25 17.14 18.02
N GLY A 565 -2.84 16.18 17.22
CA GLY A 565 -1.90 15.13 17.52
C GLY A 565 -2.25 13.84 16.84
N ASP A 566 -1.22 13.12 16.42
CA ASP A 566 -1.39 11.90 15.65
C ASP A 566 -1.88 10.75 16.53
N GLY A 567 -2.52 9.78 15.89
CA GLY A 567 -2.79 8.51 16.52
C GLY A 567 -1.51 7.78 16.91
N GLY A 568 -1.56 7.03 18.02
CA GLY A 568 -0.45 6.19 18.43
C GLY A 568 -0.27 5.00 17.49
N GLY A 569 0.97 4.51 17.36
CA GLY A 569 1.25 3.29 16.60
C GLY A 569 0.68 2.04 17.30
N GLY A 570 0.24 1.05 16.54
CA GLY A 570 -0.16 -0.26 17.05
C GLY A 570 1.03 -1.07 17.56
N GLY A 571 0.80 -1.90 18.58
CA GLY A 571 1.81 -2.81 19.12
C GLY A 571 2.06 -4.00 18.21
N GLY A 572 3.27 -4.55 18.23
CA GLY A 572 3.60 -5.78 17.49
C GLY A 572 2.89 -7.01 18.08
N GLY A 573 2.51 -7.97 17.23
CA GLY A 573 2.02 -9.27 17.66
C GLY A 573 3.13 -10.16 18.21
N GLY A 574 2.83 -10.92 19.25
CA GLY A 574 3.78 -11.83 19.88
C GLY A 574 4.00 -13.10 19.05
N SER A 575 5.15 -13.75 19.22
CA SER A 575 5.45 -14.98 18.49
C SER A 575 4.71 -16.22 19.01
N GLY A 576 4.27 -17.10 18.10
CA GLY A 576 3.80 -18.44 18.45
C GLY A 576 4.97 -19.41 18.68
N GLY A 577 4.90 -20.27 19.69
CA GLY A 577 5.95 -21.24 20.02
C GLY A 577 5.48 -22.69 19.99
N GLY A 578 6.23 -23.57 19.31
CA GLY A 578 6.06 -25.03 19.34
C GLY A 578 4.74 -25.57 18.75
N GLY A 579 4.73 -26.84 18.33
CA GLY A 579 3.49 -27.62 18.09
C GLY A 579 2.49 -27.08 17.06
N GLY A 580 2.91 -26.18 16.16
CA GLY A 580 2.01 -25.57 15.18
C GLY A 580 1.22 -24.35 15.69
N ALA A 581 1.80 -23.60 16.63
CA ALA A 581 1.23 -22.33 17.08
C ALA A 581 1.34 -21.20 16.04
N SER A 582 0.32 -20.34 16.02
CA SER A 582 0.27 -19.11 15.21
C SER A 582 0.91 -17.91 15.91
N GLY A 583 1.44 -16.97 15.13
CA GLY A 583 1.79 -15.64 15.61
C GLY A 583 0.56 -14.81 15.93
N GLY A 584 0.69 -13.88 16.88
CA GLY A 584 -0.36 -12.92 17.19
C GLY A 584 -0.47 -11.83 16.12
N THR A 585 -1.66 -11.30 15.90
CA THR A 585 -1.84 -10.18 14.96
C THR A 585 -1.23 -8.90 15.53
N GLY A 586 -0.77 -8.01 14.65
CA GLY A 586 -0.41 -6.65 15.03
C GLY A 586 -1.63 -5.85 15.49
N GLY A 587 -1.41 -4.90 16.40
CA GLY A 587 -2.45 -3.97 16.85
C GLY A 587 -2.74 -2.91 15.80
N THR A 588 -3.98 -2.41 15.73
CA THR A 588 -4.32 -1.32 14.81
C THR A 588 -3.68 0.00 15.24
N GLY A 589 -3.36 0.88 14.30
CA GLY A 589 -3.00 2.26 14.61
C GLY A 589 -4.18 3.05 15.19
N GLY A 590 -3.88 4.05 16.02
CA GLY A 590 -4.88 4.96 16.58
C GLY A 590 -5.36 5.98 15.54
N ALA A 591 -6.59 6.46 15.68
CA ALA A 591 -7.09 7.55 14.84
C ALA A 591 -6.40 8.88 15.19
N GLY A 592 -6.18 9.73 14.18
CA GLY A 592 -5.68 11.09 14.36
C GLY A 592 -6.72 12.05 14.94
N GLY A 593 -6.22 13.10 15.59
CA GLY A 593 -7.00 14.29 15.96
C GLY A 593 -7.57 15.05 14.77
N LEU A 594 -8.43 16.05 14.99
CA LEU A 594 -9.11 16.82 13.94
C LEU A 594 -8.19 17.27 12.79
N LEU A 595 -6.96 17.68 13.10
CA LEU A 595 -5.96 18.20 12.15
C LEU A 595 -4.69 17.32 12.14
N SER A 596 -4.81 15.99 12.16
CA SER A 596 -3.65 15.12 12.40
C SER A 596 -3.70 13.80 11.66
N ALA A 597 -2.58 13.09 11.66
CA ALA A 597 -2.44 11.82 10.96
C ALA A 597 -2.89 10.64 11.82
N GLY A 598 -3.30 9.57 11.16
CA GLY A 598 -3.50 8.28 11.83
C GLY A 598 -2.18 7.63 12.21
N GLY A 599 -2.20 6.82 13.26
CA GLY A 599 -1.04 6.04 13.69
C GLY A 599 -0.79 4.84 12.76
N ALA A 600 0.46 4.39 12.67
CA ALA A 600 0.80 3.17 11.92
C ALA A 600 0.25 1.91 12.61
N GLY A 601 -0.10 0.88 11.84
CA GLY A 601 -0.43 -0.44 12.34
C GLY A 601 0.80 -1.21 12.85
N GLY A 602 0.60 -2.08 13.83
CA GLY A 602 1.64 -2.93 14.37
C GLY A 602 1.97 -4.11 13.46
N VAL A 603 3.20 -4.60 13.52
CA VAL A 603 3.62 -5.80 12.78
C VAL A 603 2.97 -7.07 13.35
N GLY A 604 2.67 -8.04 12.49
CA GLY A 604 2.23 -9.37 12.91
C GLY A 604 3.37 -10.21 13.48
N GLY A 605 3.05 -11.05 14.45
CA GLY A 605 4.01 -11.95 15.11
C GLY A 605 4.38 -13.13 14.23
N ALA A 606 5.61 -13.63 14.37
CA ALA A 606 6.04 -14.86 13.71
C ALA A 606 5.43 -16.12 14.37
N GLY A 607 5.09 -17.15 13.61
CA GLY A 607 4.58 -18.42 14.13
C GLY A 607 5.16 -19.64 13.44
N PHE A 608 5.28 -20.75 14.18
CA PHE A 608 5.78 -22.02 13.64
C PHE A 608 4.76 -22.71 12.72
N ASN A 609 3.46 -22.41 12.84
CA ASN A 609 2.47 -22.67 11.78
C ASN A 609 2.17 -21.37 11.05
N ASP A 610 1.21 -20.59 11.57
CA ASP A 610 0.70 -19.41 10.88
C ASP A 610 1.43 -18.15 11.36
N GLY A 611 1.75 -17.24 10.43
CA GLY A 611 2.15 -15.88 10.79
C GLY A 611 0.92 -15.07 11.20
N GLY A 612 1.10 -14.12 12.13
CA GLY A 612 0.03 -13.18 12.48
C GLY A 612 -0.12 -12.09 11.42
N ASP A 613 -1.35 -11.66 11.14
CA ASP A 613 -1.58 -10.53 10.23
C ASP A 613 -1.01 -9.21 10.82
N GLY A 614 -0.64 -8.29 9.94
CA GLY A 614 -0.32 -6.92 10.31
C GLY A 614 -1.57 -6.14 10.73
N GLY A 615 -1.41 -5.22 11.67
CA GLY A 615 -2.49 -4.34 12.11
C GLY A 615 -2.83 -3.28 11.05
N ALA A 616 -4.09 -2.88 10.96
CA ALA A 616 -4.48 -1.78 10.08
C ALA A 616 -3.91 -0.44 10.57
N GLY A 617 -3.62 0.47 9.64
CA GLY A 617 -3.31 1.86 9.95
C GLY A 617 -4.53 2.60 10.51
N GLY A 618 -4.29 3.58 11.36
CA GLY A 618 -5.32 4.45 11.91
C GLY A 618 -5.82 5.47 10.88
N SER A 619 -7.06 5.90 11.01
CA SER A 619 -7.61 6.94 10.13
C SER A 619 -7.03 8.32 10.44
N GLY A 620 -6.90 9.14 9.40
CA GLY A 620 -6.58 10.56 9.54
C GLY A 620 -7.72 11.36 10.17
N GLY A 621 -7.37 12.52 10.73
CA GLY A 621 -8.30 13.50 11.26
C GLY A 621 -9.29 14.03 10.24
N LEU A 622 -10.52 14.35 10.65
CA LEU A 622 -11.58 14.84 9.76
C LEU A 622 -11.14 16.00 8.84
N LEU A 623 -10.28 16.90 9.34
CA LEU A 623 -9.72 18.06 8.64
C LEU A 623 -8.19 17.95 8.45
N GLY A 624 -7.61 16.76 8.64
CA GLY A 624 -6.17 16.50 8.56
C GLY A 624 -5.56 16.94 7.23
N GLY A 625 -6.29 16.79 6.13
CA GLY A 625 -5.85 17.26 4.81
C GLY A 625 -5.50 18.74 4.72
N LEU A 626 -6.09 19.62 5.54
CA LEU A 626 -5.78 21.05 5.52
C LEU A 626 -4.35 21.34 5.98
N VAL A 627 -3.78 20.47 6.82
CA VAL A 627 -2.40 20.55 7.28
C VAL A 627 -1.51 19.50 6.63
N GLY A 628 -2.00 18.84 5.56
CA GLY A 628 -1.30 17.77 4.89
C GLY A 628 -1.03 16.61 5.84
N ALA A 629 -2.05 16.12 6.54
CA ALA A 629 -2.02 14.89 7.31
C ALA A 629 -2.95 13.83 6.67
N GLY A 630 -2.60 12.56 6.82
CA GLY A 630 -3.26 11.45 6.13
C GLY A 630 -3.59 10.25 7.04
N GLY A 631 -4.00 9.15 6.43
CA GLY A 631 -4.13 7.87 7.13
C GLY A 631 -2.78 7.25 7.46
N GLY A 632 -2.73 6.45 8.53
CA GLY A 632 -1.52 5.73 8.94
C GLY A 632 -1.23 4.53 8.04
N ALA A 633 0.03 4.13 7.92
CA ALA A 633 0.41 2.91 7.21
C ALA A 633 -0.09 1.65 7.91
N GLY A 634 -0.44 0.60 7.16
CA GLY A 634 -0.68 -0.73 7.69
C GLY A 634 0.60 -1.42 8.13
N GLY A 635 0.52 -2.26 9.16
CA GLY A 635 1.64 -3.07 9.63
C GLY A 635 1.87 -4.29 8.72
N ASN A 636 3.09 -4.83 8.73
CA ASN A 636 3.41 -6.01 7.93
C ASN A 636 2.87 -7.30 8.55
N GLY A 637 2.60 -8.29 7.71
CA GLY A 637 2.32 -9.65 8.13
C GLY A 637 3.55 -10.35 8.71
N GLY A 638 3.32 -11.18 9.72
CA GLY A 638 4.34 -12.01 10.36
C GLY A 638 4.71 -13.25 9.53
N ALA A 639 5.89 -13.80 9.82
CA ALA A 639 6.37 -15.02 9.18
C ALA A 639 5.63 -16.28 9.67
N GLY A 640 5.36 -17.23 8.76
CA GLY A 640 4.80 -18.55 9.07
C GLY A 640 5.71 -19.68 8.57
N PHE A 641 6.07 -20.66 9.41
CA PHE A 641 7.04 -21.70 9.05
C PHE A 641 6.44 -23.08 8.70
N GLY A 642 5.15 -23.26 8.92
CA GLY A 642 4.45 -24.55 8.72
C GLY A 642 3.01 -24.44 8.21
N GLY A 643 2.40 -23.26 8.32
CA GLY A 643 1.02 -22.95 7.95
C GLY A 643 0.95 -21.82 6.93
N THR A 644 0.03 -20.87 7.12
CA THR A 644 -0.16 -19.68 6.29
C THR A 644 0.63 -18.48 6.84
N PRO A 645 1.27 -17.68 6.00
CA PRO A 645 1.91 -16.45 6.47
C PRO A 645 0.85 -15.40 6.87
N GLY A 646 1.26 -14.40 7.64
CA GLY A 646 0.42 -13.25 7.92
C GLY A 646 0.26 -12.36 6.69
N ASN A 647 -0.91 -11.76 6.50
CA ASN A 647 -1.13 -10.72 5.51
C ASN A 647 -0.70 -9.36 6.04
N GLY A 648 -0.39 -8.44 5.14
CA GLY A 648 -0.21 -7.03 5.49
C GLY A 648 -1.52 -6.39 5.93
N GLY A 649 -1.46 -5.51 6.92
CA GLY A 649 -2.60 -4.71 7.37
C GLY A 649 -2.97 -3.65 6.33
N ALA A 650 -4.24 -3.29 6.26
CA ALA A 650 -4.69 -2.20 5.39
C ALA A 650 -4.13 -0.85 5.87
N GLY A 651 -3.87 0.06 4.93
CA GLY A 651 -3.62 1.47 5.25
C GLY A 651 -4.89 2.15 5.77
N GLY A 652 -4.72 3.12 6.66
CA GLY A 652 -5.82 3.91 7.18
C GLY A 652 -6.37 4.89 6.14
N ASP A 653 -7.67 5.14 6.17
CA ASP A 653 -8.27 6.18 5.33
C ASP A 653 -7.87 7.58 5.83
N ALA A 654 -7.82 8.55 4.91
CA ALA A 654 -7.66 9.95 5.27
C ALA A 654 -8.96 10.56 5.84
N GLY A 655 -8.88 11.83 6.23
CA GLY A 655 -10.00 12.62 6.75
C GLY A 655 -11.08 12.96 5.73
N LEU A 656 -12.22 13.52 6.19
CA LEU A 656 -13.34 13.88 5.32
C LEU A 656 -12.96 14.86 4.22
N LEU A 657 -12.28 15.98 4.51
CA LEU A 657 -12.04 17.01 3.49
C LEU A 657 -10.89 16.66 2.56
N GLY A 658 -9.80 16.12 3.09
CA GLY A 658 -8.70 15.71 2.25
C GLY A 658 -7.54 15.06 2.99
N GLY A 659 -6.47 14.84 2.25
CA GLY A 659 -5.24 14.21 2.71
C GLY A 659 -5.02 12.83 2.07
N PRO A 660 -3.79 12.32 2.09
CA PRO A 660 -3.47 11.05 1.47
C PRO A 660 -3.95 9.87 2.33
N GLY A 661 -4.42 8.81 1.67
CA GLY A 661 -4.65 7.53 2.33
C GLY A 661 -3.32 6.88 2.76
N GLY A 662 -3.35 6.09 3.83
CA GLY A 662 -2.19 5.35 4.30
C GLY A 662 -1.84 4.18 3.38
N THR A 663 -0.58 3.77 3.35
CA THR A 663 -0.16 2.59 2.58
C THR A 663 -0.59 1.29 3.23
N GLY A 664 -0.83 0.26 2.42
CA GLY A 664 -0.95 -1.11 2.91
C GLY A 664 0.39 -1.67 3.40
N GLY A 665 0.34 -2.53 4.41
CA GLY A 665 1.50 -3.27 4.91
C GLY A 665 1.93 -4.39 3.97
N ALA A 666 3.20 -4.80 4.03
CA ALA A 666 3.68 -5.93 3.25
C ALA A 666 3.19 -7.27 3.80
N GLY A 667 2.99 -8.24 2.92
CA GLY A 667 2.67 -9.62 3.29
C GLY A 667 3.85 -10.35 3.94
N GLY A 668 3.52 -11.31 4.79
CA GLY A 668 4.46 -12.10 5.55
C GLY A 668 5.16 -13.19 4.74
N TYR A 669 6.23 -13.69 5.33
CA TYR A 669 7.11 -14.69 4.76
C TYR A 669 6.66 -16.13 5.07
N ASN A 670 6.87 -17.07 4.14
CA ASN A 670 6.64 -18.50 4.39
C ASN A 670 7.73 -19.43 3.81
N THR A 671 8.17 -20.41 4.61
CA THR A 671 9.14 -21.46 4.19
C THR A 671 8.50 -22.66 3.48
N SER A 672 7.26 -23.00 3.81
CA SER A 672 6.60 -24.27 3.44
C SER A 672 5.33 -24.10 2.60
N GLY A 673 4.91 -22.87 2.32
CA GLY A 673 3.64 -22.53 1.70
C GLY A 673 3.68 -21.21 0.93
N PRO A 674 2.51 -20.65 0.57
CA PRO A 674 2.44 -19.39 -0.15
C PRO A 674 2.95 -18.22 0.69
N GLY A 675 3.36 -17.13 0.06
CA GLY A 675 3.62 -15.85 0.72
C GLY A 675 2.33 -15.10 1.10
N GLY A 676 2.42 -14.19 2.07
CA GLY A 676 1.25 -13.45 2.58
C GLY A 676 0.82 -12.37 1.61
N ASN A 677 -0.46 -12.03 1.59
CA ASN A 677 -0.91 -10.95 0.71
C ASN A 677 -0.50 -9.59 1.29
N GLY A 678 -0.22 -8.63 0.41
CA GLY A 678 -0.09 -7.23 0.80
C GLY A 678 -1.43 -6.63 1.22
N GLY A 679 -1.40 -5.70 2.17
CA GLY A 679 -2.58 -4.96 2.61
C GLY A 679 -3.05 -3.97 1.54
N SER A 680 -4.33 -3.63 1.52
CA SER A 680 -4.84 -2.57 0.65
C SER A 680 -4.36 -1.19 1.13
N GLY A 681 -4.16 -0.26 0.20
CA GLY A 681 -4.00 1.15 0.53
C GLY A 681 -5.32 1.75 1.04
N GLY A 682 -5.21 2.71 1.96
CA GLY A 682 -6.33 3.49 2.46
C GLY A 682 -6.82 4.51 1.43
N ASN A 683 -8.08 4.90 1.53
CA ASN A 683 -8.66 5.88 0.63
C ASN A 683 -8.23 7.29 1.02
N ALA A 684 -8.13 8.16 0.01
CA ALA A 684 -7.96 9.59 0.22
C ALA A 684 -9.20 10.23 0.85
N GLY A 685 -9.06 11.50 1.23
CA GLY A 685 -10.20 12.27 1.73
C GLY A 685 -11.20 12.57 0.63
N THR A 686 -12.44 12.87 1.00
CA THR A 686 -13.56 12.88 0.04
C THR A 686 -13.43 13.93 -1.05
N LEU A 687 -12.77 15.07 -0.80
CA LEU A 687 -12.64 16.14 -1.79
C LEU A 687 -11.27 16.16 -2.47
N PHE A 688 -10.18 16.11 -1.69
CA PHE A 688 -8.80 16.19 -2.18
C PHE A 688 -7.90 15.11 -1.57
N GLY A 689 -6.90 14.66 -2.31
CA GLY A 689 -5.81 13.83 -1.78
C GLY A 689 -5.61 12.55 -2.56
N SER A 690 -4.41 11.98 -2.45
CA SER A 690 -4.06 10.75 -3.15
C SER A 690 -4.46 9.50 -2.39
N GLY A 691 -4.94 8.49 -3.10
CA GLY A 691 -5.14 7.17 -2.49
C GLY A 691 -3.82 6.58 -2.01
N GLY A 692 -3.84 5.79 -0.94
CA GLY A 692 -2.66 5.10 -0.43
C GLY A 692 -2.21 3.97 -1.35
N GLY A 693 -0.90 3.71 -1.44
CA GLY A 693 -0.37 2.57 -2.17
C GLY A 693 -0.76 1.23 -1.54
N GLY A 694 -1.00 0.21 -2.36
CA GLY A 694 -1.15 -1.17 -1.89
C GLY A 694 0.19 -1.73 -1.38
N GLY A 695 0.13 -2.56 -0.35
CA GLY A 695 1.30 -3.25 0.19
C GLY A 695 1.79 -4.36 -0.73
N ASN A 696 3.07 -4.69 -0.66
CA ASN A 696 3.65 -5.77 -1.47
C ASN A 696 3.27 -7.15 -0.94
N GLY A 697 3.13 -8.13 -1.83
CA GLY A 697 3.01 -9.53 -1.46
C GLY A 697 4.29 -10.07 -0.83
N GLY A 698 4.13 -10.96 0.14
CA GLY A 698 5.21 -11.66 0.83
C GLY A 698 5.78 -12.82 0.03
N SER A 699 6.89 -13.38 0.52
CA SER A 699 7.63 -14.44 -0.18
C SER A 699 7.22 -15.84 0.27
N GLY A 700 7.11 -16.79 -0.65
CA GLY A 700 6.82 -18.22 -0.37
C GLY A 700 7.84 -19.18 -1.00
N TYR A 701 8.77 -19.75 -0.20
CA TYR A 701 9.87 -20.57 -0.75
C TYR A 701 9.50 -21.98 -1.19
N SER A 702 8.39 -22.55 -0.74
CA SER A 702 7.88 -23.84 -1.21
C SER A 702 6.51 -23.71 -1.88
N GLY A 703 6.13 -22.47 -2.23
CA GLY A 703 4.81 -22.14 -2.74
C GLY A 703 4.82 -20.93 -3.67
N ILE A 704 3.63 -20.37 -3.87
CA ILE A 704 3.44 -19.18 -4.70
C ILE A 704 3.76 -17.92 -3.90
N GLY A 705 4.19 -16.86 -4.57
CA GLY A 705 4.32 -15.54 -3.95
C GLY A 705 2.96 -14.99 -3.53
N GLY A 706 2.96 -14.17 -2.48
CA GLY A 706 1.76 -13.48 -2.04
C GLY A 706 1.28 -12.44 -3.06
N THR A 707 -0.02 -12.18 -3.11
CA THR A 707 -0.55 -11.14 -4.01
C THR A 707 -0.24 -9.74 -3.47
N GLY A 708 0.00 -8.79 -4.36
CA GLY A 708 0.08 -7.37 -4.00
C GLY A 708 -1.30 -6.82 -3.61
N GLY A 709 -1.32 -5.91 -2.64
CA GLY A 709 -2.53 -5.25 -2.19
C GLY A 709 -3.06 -4.23 -3.20
N THR A 710 -4.36 -3.95 -3.17
CA THR A 710 -4.97 -2.94 -4.05
C THR A 710 -4.61 -1.53 -3.61
N GLY A 711 -4.47 -0.61 -4.56
CA GLY A 711 -4.36 0.82 -4.27
C GLY A 711 -5.66 1.42 -3.75
N GLY A 712 -5.56 2.45 -2.91
CA GLY A 712 -6.71 3.17 -2.37
C GLY A 712 -7.33 4.14 -3.38
N SER A 713 -8.60 4.48 -3.17
CA SER A 713 -9.32 5.41 -4.05
C SER A 713 -8.87 6.86 -3.84
N ALA A 714 -8.95 7.67 -4.90
CA ALA A 714 -8.65 9.10 -4.83
C ALA A 714 -9.81 9.93 -4.25
N GLY A 715 -9.52 11.18 -3.91
CA GLY A 715 -10.54 12.18 -3.62
C GLY A 715 -11.37 12.57 -4.85
N LEU A 716 -12.44 13.36 -4.63
CA LEU A 716 -13.36 13.73 -5.70
C LEU A 716 -12.68 14.51 -6.84
N VAL A 717 -11.85 15.50 -6.51
CA VAL A 717 -11.32 16.45 -7.49
C VAL A 717 -9.81 16.63 -7.42
N PHE A 718 -9.18 16.69 -8.60
CA PHE A 718 -7.74 16.86 -8.82
C PHE A 718 -6.88 15.93 -7.97
N SER A 719 -7.30 14.68 -7.87
CA SER A 719 -6.77 13.70 -6.94
C SER A 719 -6.46 12.40 -7.65
N ASP A 720 -5.27 11.85 -7.43
CA ASP A 720 -4.83 10.62 -8.09
C ASP A 720 -5.00 9.41 -7.15
N ALA A 721 -5.40 8.28 -7.69
CA ALA A 721 -5.60 7.09 -6.88
C ALA A 721 -4.29 6.36 -6.60
N GLY A 722 -4.28 5.54 -5.55
CA GLY A 722 -3.09 4.82 -5.12
C GLY A 722 -2.70 3.72 -6.11
N ALA A 723 -1.41 3.47 -6.27
CA ALA A 723 -0.95 2.34 -7.07
C ALA A 723 -1.16 1.01 -6.33
N GLY A 724 -1.34 -0.08 -7.08
CA GLY A 724 -1.35 -1.44 -6.53
C GLY A 724 0.04 -1.88 -6.09
N GLY A 725 0.09 -2.73 -5.07
CA GLY A 725 1.34 -3.30 -4.55
C GLY A 725 1.91 -4.36 -5.48
N PHE A 726 3.22 -4.59 -5.38
CA PHE A 726 3.90 -5.63 -6.16
C PHE A 726 3.54 -7.03 -5.68
N GLY A 727 3.48 -7.99 -6.59
CA GLY A 727 3.38 -9.42 -6.24
C GLY A 727 4.66 -9.92 -5.58
N GLY A 728 4.53 -10.85 -4.65
CA GLY A 728 5.64 -11.44 -3.91
C GLY A 728 6.41 -12.50 -4.70
N PHE A 729 7.60 -12.84 -4.22
CA PHE A 729 8.40 -13.94 -4.76
C PHE A 729 7.80 -15.30 -4.37
N GLY A 730 7.76 -16.24 -5.31
CA GLY A 730 7.46 -17.65 -4.99
C GLY A 730 8.43 -18.60 -5.65
N SER A 731 8.56 -19.81 -5.12
CA SER A 731 9.35 -20.83 -5.81
C SER A 731 8.57 -21.51 -6.93
N THR A 732 7.25 -21.68 -6.79
CA THR A 732 6.42 -22.40 -7.76
C THR A 732 5.59 -21.47 -8.66
N ALA A 733 5.29 -20.25 -8.21
CA ALA A 733 4.79 -19.18 -9.07
C ALA A 733 5.01 -17.82 -8.40
N GLY A 734 5.15 -16.76 -9.18
CA GLY A 734 5.13 -15.40 -8.66
C GLY A 734 3.74 -14.99 -8.20
N GLY A 735 3.66 -14.15 -7.17
CA GLY A 735 2.39 -13.57 -6.73
C GLY A 735 1.84 -12.57 -7.75
N THR A 736 0.53 -12.41 -7.87
CA THR A 736 -0.02 -11.38 -8.77
C THR A 736 0.20 -9.98 -8.21
N GLY A 737 0.43 -9.00 -9.07
CA GLY A 737 0.40 -7.59 -8.68
C GLY A 737 -1.00 -7.14 -8.28
N GLY A 738 -1.08 -6.19 -7.37
CA GLY A 738 -2.34 -5.58 -6.93
C GLY A 738 -2.91 -4.62 -7.96
N THR A 739 -4.23 -4.43 -7.97
CA THR A 739 -4.85 -3.45 -8.86
C THR A 739 -4.61 -2.03 -8.38
N GLY A 740 -4.48 -1.08 -9.30
CA GLY A 740 -4.52 0.34 -8.97
C GLY A 740 -5.89 0.77 -8.45
N GLY A 741 -5.89 1.82 -7.62
CA GLY A 741 -7.11 2.44 -7.11
C GLY A 741 -7.82 3.28 -8.17
N ASN A 742 -9.08 3.61 -7.91
CA ASN A 742 -9.91 4.40 -8.84
C ASN A 742 -9.95 5.88 -8.43
N ALA A 743 -9.92 6.77 -9.43
CA ALA A 743 -10.32 8.16 -9.25
C ALA A 743 -11.84 8.33 -9.35
N VAL A 744 -12.36 9.47 -8.87
CA VAL A 744 -13.81 9.69 -8.77
C VAL A 744 -14.33 10.65 -9.84
N LEU A 745 -14.11 11.97 -9.72
CA LEU A 745 -14.63 12.95 -10.69
C LEU A 745 -13.52 13.57 -11.55
N LEU A 746 -12.49 14.15 -10.92
CA LEU A 746 -11.32 14.72 -11.59
C LEU A 746 -10.04 14.10 -11.02
N GLY A 747 -9.24 13.44 -11.85
CA GLY A 747 -7.94 12.88 -11.45
C GLY A 747 -7.63 11.52 -12.06
N GLY A 748 -6.38 11.06 -11.93
CA GLY A 748 -5.88 9.85 -12.57
C GLY A 748 -6.15 8.57 -11.78
N GLY A 749 -6.40 7.47 -12.49
CA GLY A 749 -6.42 6.14 -11.91
C GLY A 749 -5.02 5.68 -11.49
N GLY A 750 -4.94 4.84 -10.47
CA GLY A 750 -3.67 4.33 -9.96
C GLY A 750 -3.07 3.28 -10.90
N ALA A 751 -1.74 3.20 -10.97
CA ALA A 751 -1.07 2.13 -11.71
C ALA A 751 -1.31 0.76 -11.05
N GLY A 752 -1.41 -0.29 -11.86
CA GLY A 752 -1.37 -1.67 -11.36
C GLY A 752 0.04 -2.04 -10.89
N GLY A 753 0.12 -2.87 -9.85
CA GLY A 753 1.39 -3.39 -9.35
C GLY A 753 1.99 -4.42 -10.31
N ALA A 754 3.32 -4.51 -10.37
CA ALA A 754 3.97 -5.57 -11.15
C ALA A 754 3.73 -6.95 -10.52
N GLY A 755 3.69 -7.98 -11.36
CA GLY A 755 3.67 -9.37 -10.92
C GLY A 755 4.98 -9.79 -10.26
N GLY A 756 4.88 -10.73 -9.33
CA GLY A 756 5.99 -11.30 -8.59
C GLY A 756 6.80 -12.30 -9.40
N ILE A 757 7.98 -12.61 -8.90
CA ILE A 757 8.97 -13.45 -9.58
C ILE A 757 8.82 -14.91 -9.12
N SER A 758 9.09 -15.86 -10.01
CA SER A 758 9.12 -17.29 -9.69
C SER A 758 10.49 -17.93 -9.90
N PHE A 759 10.86 -18.88 -9.04
CA PHE A 759 12.12 -19.62 -9.17
C PHE A 759 12.04 -20.79 -10.18
N THR A 760 10.99 -21.63 -10.11
CA THR A 760 10.84 -22.82 -10.97
C THR A 760 9.47 -22.90 -11.66
N GLY A 761 8.72 -21.81 -11.73
CA GLY A 761 7.40 -21.80 -12.34
C GLY A 761 7.03 -20.48 -12.98
N ALA A 762 5.74 -20.27 -13.28
CA ALA A 762 5.29 -19.10 -14.00
C ALA A 762 5.46 -17.80 -13.19
N GLY A 763 5.78 -16.71 -13.89
CA GLY A 763 5.77 -15.37 -13.29
C GLY A 763 4.36 -14.94 -12.89
N GLY A 764 4.27 -14.07 -11.89
CA GLY A 764 2.99 -13.54 -11.44
C GLY A 764 2.38 -12.58 -12.46
N GLN A 765 1.06 -12.53 -12.55
CA GLN A 765 0.38 -11.56 -13.43
C GLN A 765 0.60 -10.12 -12.94
N GLY A 766 0.71 -9.16 -13.85
CA GLY A 766 0.61 -7.74 -13.53
C GLY A 766 -0.81 -7.37 -13.10
N GLY A 767 -0.93 -6.44 -12.16
CA GLY A 767 -2.20 -5.91 -11.70
C GLY A 767 -2.83 -4.96 -12.72
N ALA A 768 -4.16 -4.88 -12.74
CA ALA A 768 -4.86 -3.92 -13.59
C ALA A 768 -4.64 -2.47 -13.11
N GLY A 769 -4.57 -1.53 -14.04
CA GLY A 769 -4.65 -0.10 -13.74
C GLY A 769 -6.06 0.30 -13.32
N GLY A 770 -6.16 1.29 -12.43
CA GLY A 770 -7.42 1.82 -11.96
C GLY A 770 -8.05 2.83 -12.93
N THR A 771 -9.35 3.08 -12.76
CA THR A 771 -10.09 3.99 -13.65
C THR A 771 -9.78 5.46 -13.35
N GLY A 772 -9.68 6.28 -14.39
CA GLY A 772 -9.64 7.74 -14.29
C GLY A 772 -10.98 8.34 -13.88
N GLY A 773 -10.97 9.62 -13.50
CA GLY A 773 -12.15 10.34 -13.05
C GLY A 773 -13.26 10.39 -14.11
N GLN A 774 -14.51 10.36 -13.66
CA GLN A 774 -15.69 10.33 -14.52
C GLN A 774 -15.77 11.51 -15.48
N LEU A 775 -15.33 12.70 -15.06
CA LEU A 775 -15.33 13.90 -15.90
C LEU A 775 -13.99 14.10 -16.60
N SER A 776 -12.89 14.03 -15.86
CA SER A 776 -11.57 14.15 -16.46
C SER A 776 -10.54 13.36 -15.69
N GLY A 777 -9.71 12.61 -16.41
CA GLY A 777 -8.63 11.86 -15.80
C GLY A 777 -8.19 10.71 -16.67
N ASN A 778 -6.88 10.48 -16.72
CA ASN A 778 -6.35 9.35 -17.45
C ASN A 778 -6.55 8.07 -16.63
N GLY A 779 -6.78 6.95 -17.32
CA GLY A 779 -6.71 5.63 -16.69
C GLY A 779 -5.29 5.30 -16.25
N GLY A 780 -5.17 4.52 -15.18
CA GLY A 780 -3.88 4.04 -14.69
C GLY A 780 -3.28 2.99 -15.64
N SER A 781 -1.96 2.94 -15.75
CA SER A 781 -1.29 1.89 -16.53
C SER A 781 -1.44 0.52 -15.85
N GLY A 782 -1.55 -0.54 -16.64
CA GLY A 782 -1.43 -1.91 -16.14
C GLY A 782 -0.01 -2.21 -15.65
N GLY A 783 0.10 -3.05 -14.62
CA GLY A 783 1.37 -3.52 -14.09
C GLY A 783 2.06 -4.49 -15.04
N THR A 784 3.39 -4.53 -15.04
CA THR A 784 4.13 -5.51 -15.83
C THR A 784 3.95 -6.91 -15.26
N GLY A 785 3.96 -7.93 -16.13
CA GLY A 785 4.06 -9.31 -15.71
C GLY A 785 5.38 -9.60 -14.98
N GLY A 786 5.33 -10.50 -14.03
CA GLY A 786 6.49 -10.98 -13.29
C GLY A 786 7.28 -12.01 -14.09
N GLU A 787 8.53 -12.23 -13.69
CA GLU A 787 9.41 -13.18 -14.36
C GLU A 787 9.12 -14.64 -13.95
N GLY A 788 9.12 -15.55 -14.93
CA GLY A 788 8.97 -16.99 -14.72
C GLY A 788 10.27 -17.77 -15.00
N ASP A 789 10.46 -18.85 -14.22
CA ASP A 789 11.51 -19.87 -14.34
C ASP A 789 12.96 -19.38 -14.41
N TYR A 790 13.51 -19.11 -13.24
CA TYR A 790 14.86 -18.65 -12.97
C TYR A 790 15.96 -19.70 -13.30
N VAL A 791 15.63 -20.99 -13.51
CA VAL A 791 16.61 -22.09 -13.70
C VAL A 791 16.57 -22.73 -15.11
N GLY A 792 15.82 -22.15 -16.04
CA GLY A 792 15.97 -22.44 -17.48
C GLY A 792 15.09 -23.56 -18.04
N GLY A 793 13.89 -23.78 -17.48
CA GLY A 793 12.84 -24.58 -18.11
C GLY A 793 11.88 -23.76 -19.00
N ALA A 794 10.71 -24.33 -19.28
CA ALA A 794 9.78 -23.91 -20.36
C ALA A 794 8.64 -22.99 -19.90
N ASP A 795 8.59 -22.60 -18.62
CA ASP A 795 7.45 -21.89 -18.07
C ASP A 795 7.39 -20.41 -18.51
N SER A 796 6.19 -19.85 -18.45
CA SER A 796 5.92 -18.52 -18.99
C SER A 796 6.22 -17.41 -18.00
N GLY A 797 6.66 -16.26 -18.50
CA GLY A 797 6.51 -15.01 -17.77
C GLY A 797 5.02 -14.71 -17.51
N GLY A 798 4.75 -13.92 -16.49
CA GLY A 798 3.40 -13.48 -16.17
C GLY A 798 2.85 -12.56 -17.26
N ALA A 799 1.55 -12.56 -17.48
CA ALA A 799 0.90 -11.59 -18.36
C ALA A 799 0.97 -10.18 -17.75
N GLY A 800 1.05 -9.18 -18.62
CA GLY A 800 0.84 -7.80 -18.22
C GLY A 800 -0.60 -7.52 -17.80
N GLY A 801 -0.77 -6.60 -16.86
CA GLY A 801 -2.08 -6.15 -16.42
C GLY A 801 -2.77 -5.25 -17.45
N THR A 802 -4.09 -5.20 -17.45
CA THR A 802 -4.84 -4.29 -18.32
C THR A 802 -4.69 -2.84 -17.87
N GLY A 803 -4.67 -1.90 -18.80
CA GLY A 803 -4.80 -0.48 -18.51
C GLY A 803 -6.20 -0.12 -18.02
N GLY A 804 -6.29 0.92 -17.19
CA GLY A 804 -7.55 1.44 -16.68
C GLY A 804 -8.25 2.34 -17.70
N ASN A 805 -9.56 2.47 -17.59
CA ASN A 805 -10.36 3.31 -18.50
C ASN A 805 -10.39 4.77 -18.02
N ALA A 806 -10.52 5.70 -18.96
CA ALA A 806 -10.86 7.10 -18.69
C ALA A 806 -12.39 7.34 -18.71
N GLY A 807 -12.83 8.46 -18.14
CA GLY A 807 -14.25 8.86 -18.11
C GLY A 807 -14.68 9.65 -19.36
N LEU A 808 -15.04 10.93 -19.18
CA LEU A 808 -15.44 11.79 -20.30
C LEU A 808 -14.23 12.35 -21.07
N THR A 809 -13.21 12.85 -20.36
CA THR A 809 -11.95 13.29 -20.97
C THR A 809 -10.73 12.64 -20.31
N GLY A 810 -9.69 12.37 -21.10
CA GLY A 810 -8.46 11.73 -20.65
C GLY A 810 -8.14 10.48 -21.45
N ASP A 811 -6.89 10.05 -21.43
CA ASP A 811 -6.44 8.86 -22.15
C ASP A 811 -6.67 7.60 -21.30
N GLY A 812 -7.05 6.50 -21.93
CA GLY A 812 -7.04 5.19 -21.30
C GLY A 812 -5.62 4.81 -20.92
N GLY A 813 -5.41 4.07 -19.83
CA GLY A 813 -4.09 3.64 -19.41
C GLY A 813 -3.50 2.62 -20.37
N ASN A 814 -2.16 2.63 -20.56
CA ASN A 814 -1.51 1.56 -21.32
C ASN A 814 -1.64 0.21 -20.60
N GLY A 815 -1.71 -0.87 -21.37
CA GLY A 815 -1.52 -2.22 -20.86
C GLY A 815 -0.09 -2.43 -20.39
N GLY A 816 0.07 -3.31 -19.41
CA GLY A 816 1.37 -3.73 -18.91
C GLY A 816 2.06 -4.66 -19.90
N ASN A 817 3.39 -4.63 -19.91
CA ASN A 817 4.19 -5.58 -20.68
C ASN A 817 4.14 -6.98 -20.05
N GLY A 818 4.28 -8.02 -20.88
CA GLY A 818 4.51 -9.38 -20.44
C GLY A 818 5.82 -9.50 -19.65
N GLY A 819 5.85 -10.44 -18.71
CA GLY A 819 7.05 -10.81 -17.98
C GLY A 819 7.98 -11.68 -18.83
N SER A 820 9.26 -11.67 -18.49
CA SER A 820 10.25 -12.57 -19.09
C SER A 820 10.08 -14.01 -18.59
N GLY A 821 10.46 -14.98 -19.42
CA GLY A 821 10.45 -16.41 -19.11
C GLY A 821 10.79 -17.24 -20.34
N GLY A 822 10.78 -18.58 -20.22
CA GLY A 822 10.98 -19.49 -21.35
C GLY A 822 9.97 -19.27 -22.48
N THR A 823 8.74 -18.89 -22.10
CA THR A 823 7.77 -18.24 -22.99
C THR A 823 7.47 -16.84 -22.45
N PRO A 824 7.57 -15.76 -23.25
CA PRO A 824 7.19 -14.44 -22.79
C PRO A 824 5.72 -14.37 -22.37
N GLY A 825 5.43 -13.54 -21.37
CA GLY A 825 4.07 -13.31 -20.92
C GLY A 825 3.19 -12.66 -22.00
N SER A 826 1.88 -12.83 -21.89
CA SER A 826 0.99 -12.09 -22.80
C SER A 826 0.95 -10.59 -22.45
N PRO A 827 0.86 -9.70 -23.44
CA PRO A 827 0.67 -8.28 -23.17
C PRO A 827 -0.69 -8.01 -22.50
N GLY A 828 -0.72 -7.02 -21.63
CA GLY A 828 -1.98 -6.47 -21.12
C GLY A 828 -2.66 -5.59 -22.16
N GLY A 829 -3.98 -5.60 -22.20
CA GLY A 829 -4.75 -4.71 -23.09
C GLY A 829 -4.73 -3.27 -22.59
N GLY A 830 -4.71 -2.30 -23.51
CA GLY A 830 -4.93 -0.89 -23.20
C GLY A 830 -6.35 -0.60 -22.70
N GLY A 831 -6.49 0.41 -21.84
CA GLY A 831 -7.78 0.89 -21.38
C GLY A 831 -8.45 1.82 -22.38
N THR A 832 -9.76 2.03 -22.26
CA THR A 832 -10.50 2.91 -23.17
C THR A 832 -10.27 4.39 -22.86
N GLY A 833 -10.11 5.20 -23.90
CA GLY A 833 -10.03 6.66 -23.81
C GLY A 833 -11.35 7.32 -23.45
N GLY A 834 -11.27 8.61 -23.12
CA GLY A 834 -12.43 9.40 -22.73
C GLY A 834 -13.47 9.53 -23.84
N ALA A 835 -14.75 9.40 -23.49
CA ALA A 835 -15.85 9.40 -24.46
C ALA A 835 -15.97 10.69 -25.31
N LEU A 836 -15.39 11.81 -24.86
CA LEU A 836 -15.38 13.09 -25.57
C LEU A 836 -14.00 13.43 -26.14
N ILE A 837 -12.95 13.37 -25.32
CA ILE A 837 -11.56 13.64 -25.73
C ILE A 837 -10.66 12.64 -25.00
N GLY A 838 -9.92 11.83 -25.75
CA GLY A 838 -8.95 10.89 -25.19
C GLY A 838 -8.59 9.82 -26.21
N GLN A 839 -7.37 9.29 -26.11
CA GLN A 839 -6.96 8.10 -26.84
C GLN A 839 -7.12 6.86 -25.98
N ASP A 840 -7.39 5.73 -26.62
CA ASP A 840 -7.23 4.43 -25.99
C ASP A 840 -5.77 4.23 -25.60
N GLY A 841 -5.56 3.50 -24.51
CA GLY A 841 -4.25 3.07 -24.09
C GLY A 841 -3.64 2.13 -25.11
N LEU A 842 -2.31 2.15 -25.18
CA LEU A 842 -1.58 1.19 -25.99
C LEU A 842 -1.57 -0.18 -25.28
N ASP A 843 -1.72 -1.25 -26.04
CA ASP A 843 -1.45 -2.59 -25.53
C ASP A 843 0.01 -2.70 -25.09
N GLY A 844 0.25 -3.55 -24.11
CA GLY A 844 1.61 -3.95 -23.76
C GLY A 844 2.28 -4.72 -24.89
N SER A 845 3.56 -4.99 -24.69
CA SER A 845 4.32 -5.93 -25.52
C SER A 845 4.54 -7.26 -24.78
N PRO A 846 4.62 -8.39 -25.50
CA PRO A 846 4.88 -9.70 -24.91
C PRO A 846 6.27 -9.81 -24.26
#